data_AF-A0A2M8C7D7-F1
#
_entry.id   AF-A0A2M8C7D7-F1
#
_cell.length_a   1.000
_cell.length_b   1.000
_cell.length_c   1.000
_cell.angle_alpha   90.00
_cell.angle_beta   90.00
_cell.angle_gamma   90.00
#
_symmetry.space_group_name_H-M   'P 1'
#
loop_
_entity.id
_entity.type
_entity.pdbx_description
1 polymer ?
#
loop_
_entity_poly.entity_id
_entity_poly.type
_entity_poly.pdbx_seq_one_letter_code
_entity_poly.pdbx_strand_id
1 'polypeptide(L)'
;MKKAYSLLTKALILSMVMALPLSFFAQETGDSKAEKKEKKSSSFSPFWYIEGEIGPSWSHADLSRYDFAPDFGHTNINGVLGLGRQLTSVFSAYGHIDRGFFEGEKKNVATTSIPNAQWGRDMYFLTDYFGGNLNLGINISNLVSGYHERLIDFGIHGGVGQVQWISKTYDLNTDARIMTNGAKGTKSGGTGSGISDRNIDLTVPVGFNVNFKVSDKWDVYGDYTYTWMTTDYADGAKHGALAVKNDVFSHFNIGARYKFGGNNTKKMAANFEKVELKATPDPLEERGDSIEVTIKGTFPPKYFGKKAVMCFAPVLTYEGGQTAFPPMKFKGEDVAGDGTLVPYGNGGSFTYTGKIPYTPAMDVAELSVSPVIYTYDGENYETCEAAANAKGAIIAPERKMADGTVHTSNWYRDTEVLAWAPDAYEKETLSTQKSDLFFQVNLAQLNMKLPLNKKDENFNALNNNLSDVEQGWVIRDVTINGWASPEGEETFNEGLSQRRAETAQKFMNDKFIKTAKTNKAIDPKTVNYVVKSNGPDWNGFMKAVQNSSIQDKSAILNVVNSSDQSKKEEEIRNMILIYPELERDILPPLRRANIEVTTYMPKKSAEQIANLSTTDPKSLEMEELHYAATLTNDNGNKRLIYGSIIEYYPNDWRAVNNAAAVELAEGNLEIAKALLTKALEMNENSFEVHNNMGAYYMMTGDYLSAEKSYIKAQSLGGDENYNLGIVNIAKGDYAKAEMLLKAANCDFNKGLAQLLNGNNAGAESTFKCAPQDAETMYLLAITGARTDNKSMMLDYLGQSIKADAAVAKVAALDREFIKYYNDPDFQAVVNMK
;
A
#
# COMPACT_ATOMS: atom_id res chain seq x y z
N MET A 1 -29.35 52.79 -51.37
CA MET A 1 -28.96 52.09 -50.12
C MET A 1 -29.71 52.56 -48.87
N LYS A 2 -29.85 53.87 -48.56
CA LYS A 2 -30.56 54.33 -47.34
C LYS A 2 -32.06 53.93 -47.23
N LYS A 3 -32.79 53.80 -48.35
CA LYS A 3 -34.20 53.37 -48.35
C LYS A 3 -34.39 51.86 -48.13
N ALA A 4 -33.44 51.03 -48.58
CA ALA A 4 -33.47 49.58 -48.35
C ALA A 4 -33.24 49.23 -46.87
N TYR A 5 -32.34 49.94 -46.20
CA TYR A 5 -32.15 49.84 -44.75
C TYR A 5 -33.42 50.21 -43.99
N SER A 6 -34.10 51.31 -44.35
CA SER A 6 -35.35 51.70 -43.68
C SER A 6 -36.48 50.68 -43.83
N LEU A 7 -36.53 49.93 -44.94
CA LEU A 7 -37.55 48.92 -45.19
C LEU A 7 -37.23 47.61 -44.46
N LEU A 8 -35.97 47.15 -44.51
CA LEU A 8 -35.49 46.02 -43.70
C LEU A 8 -35.71 46.28 -42.20
N THR A 9 -35.41 47.49 -41.72
CA THR A 9 -35.61 47.85 -40.31
C THR A 9 -37.11 47.89 -39.96
N LYS A 10 -37.97 48.39 -40.85
CA LYS A 10 -39.42 48.42 -40.62
C LYS A 10 -40.08 47.04 -40.71
N ALA A 11 -39.63 46.17 -41.61
CA ALA A 11 -40.09 44.79 -41.71
C ALA A 11 -39.67 43.96 -40.48
N LEU A 12 -38.44 44.17 -39.99
CA LEU A 12 -37.94 43.55 -38.75
C LEU A 12 -38.71 44.05 -37.51
N ILE A 13 -39.06 45.34 -37.47
CA ILE A 13 -39.87 45.92 -36.38
C ILE A 13 -41.31 45.43 -36.46
N LEU A 14 -41.90 45.32 -37.66
CA LEU A 14 -43.30 44.87 -37.82
C LEU A 14 -43.46 43.37 -37.51
N SER A 15 -42.47 42.53 -37.86
CA SER A 15 -42.45 41.12 -37.47
C SER A 15 -42.24 40.93 -35.97
N MET A 16 -41.43 41.79 -35.32
CA MET A 16 -41.31 41.83 -33.85
C MET A 16 -42.61 42.25 -33.15
N VAL A 17 -43.40 43.14 -33.74
CA VAL A 17 -44.63 43.67 -33.13
C VAL A 17 -45.82 42.70 -33.26
N MET A 18 -45.89 41.88 -34.31
CA MET A 18 -46.95 40.87 -34.45
C MET A 18 -46.68 39.57 -33.66
N ALA A 19 -45.46 39.34 -33.19
CA ALA A 19 -45.03 38.12 -32.50
C ALA A 19 -44.95 38.24 -30.96
N LEU A 20 -45.57 39.26 -30.35
CA LEU A 20 -45.68 39.38 -28.89
C LEU A 20 -47.04 38.85 -28.42
N PRO A 21 -47.17 37.59 -27.96
CA PRO A 21 -48.18 37.27 -26.96
C PRO A 21 -47.85 38.05 -25.68
N LEU A 22 -48.83 38.84 -25.22
CA LEU A 22 -48.90 39.39 -23.87
C LEU A 22 -48.97 38.23 -22.86
N SER A 23 -47.83 37.69 -22.44
CA SER A 23 -47.74 36.77 -21.31
C SER A 23 -46.44 36.97 -20.55
N PHE A 24 -46.26 38.17 -20.02
CA PHE A 24 -45.40 38.43 -18.87
C PHE A 24 -46.27 38.35 -17.60
N PHE A 25 -46.66 37.16 -17.15
CA PHE A 25 -47.09 36.94 -15.76
C PHE A 25 -47.00 35.45 -15.41
N ALA A 26 -45.96 35.07 -14.69
CA ALA A 26 -45.94 33.93 -13.78
C ALA A 26 -44.84 34.19 -12.74
N GLN A 27 -45.18 35.03 -11.76
CA GLN A 27 -44.42 35.18 -10.52
C GLN A 27 -44.97 34.13 -9.56
N GLU A 28 -44.31 32.98 -9.45
CA GLU A 28 -44.54 32.08 -8.32
C GLU A 28 -43.73 32.59 -7.12
N THR A 29 -44.46 33.17 -6.17
CA THR A 29 -44.03 33.34 -4.78
C THR A 29 -44.15 32.01 -4.05
N GLY A 30 -43.04 31.47 -3.57
CA GLY A 30 -43.00 30.30 -2.71
C GLY A 30 -41.72 30.30 -1.87
N ASP A 31 -41.84 30.71 -0.62
CA ASP A 31 -40.80 30.64 0.41
C ASP A 31 -40.39 29.19 0.68
N SER A 32 -39.09 28.89 0.55
CA SER A 32 -38.41 27.94 1.46
C SER A 32 -36.88 28.02 1.30
N LYS A 33 -36.22 28.39 2.40
CA LYS A 33 -34.86 28.04 2.86
C LYS A 33 -33.69 28.10 1.86
N ALA A 34 -32.73 28.94 2.21
CA ALA A 34 -31.43 29.09 1.57
C ALA A 34 -30.61 27.78 1.60
N GLU A 35 -30.71 26.99 0.55
CA GLU A 35 -29.59 26.18 0.06
C GLU A 35 -28.82 27.03 -0.95
N LYS A 36 -27.50 27.15 -0.74
CA LYS A 36 -26.58 27.66 -1.76
C LYS A 36 -26.60 26.67 -2.94
N LYS A 37 -27.57 26.81 -3.84
CA LYS A 37 -27.53 26.17 -5.15
C LYS A 37 -26.33 26.73 -5.88
N GLU A 38 -25.29 25.90 -6.01
CA GLU A 38 -24.22 26.10 -6.98
C GLU A 38 -24.83 26.54 -8.31
N LYS A 39 -24.40 27.70 -8.81
CA LYS A 39 -24.67 28.10 -10.19
C LYS A 39 -23.97 27.07 -11.09
N LYS A 40 -24.69 26.00 -11.46
CA LYS A 40 -24.28 25.10 -12.54
C LYS A 40 -24.06 25.96 -13.78
N SER A 41 -22.80 26.22 -14.12
CA SER A 41 -22.47 26.88 -15.36
C SER A 41 -22.83 25.91 -16.49
N SER A 42 -23.93 26.16 -17.19
CA SER A 42 -24.24 25.40 -18.38
C SER A 42 -23.24 25.82 -19.45
N SER A 43 -22.20 25.03 -19.68
CA SER A 43 -21.36 25.21 -20.87
C SER A 43 -22.07 24.67 -22.11
N PHE A 44 -22.20 25.51 -23.14
CA PHE A 44 -22.75 25.14 -24.45
C PHE A 44 -21.81 24.16 -25.18
N SER A 45 -22.37 23.19 -25.91
CA SER A 45 -21.62 22.30 -26.80
C SER A 45 -22.20 22.37 -28.21
N PRO A 46 -21.37 22.59 -29.25
CA PRO A 46 -21.82 22.54 -30.64
C PRO A 46 -22.45 21.19 -30.97
N PHE A 47 -23.51 21.21 -31.77
CA PHE A 47 -24.19 19.99 -32.22
C PHE A 47 -24.66 20.16 -33.66
N TRP A 48 -24.75 19.05 -34.37
CA TRP A 48 -25.44 18.94 -35.66
C TRP A 48 -26.92 18.68 -35.44
N TYR A 49 -27.74 19.06 -36.40
CA TYR A 49 -29.13 18.72 -36.40
C TYR A 49 -29.67 18.47 -37.81
N ILE A 50 -30.64 17.56 -37.89
CA ILE A 50 -31.53 17.44 -39.05
C ILE A 50 -32.90 17.93 -38.64
N GLU A 51 -33.62 18.54 -39.58
CA GLU A 51 -34.96 19.05 -39.32
C GLU A 51 -35.89 18.84 -40.51
N GLY A 52 -37.17 18.70 -40.21
CA GLY A 52 -38.22 18.59 -41.20
C GLY A 52 -39.39 19.47 -40.77
N GLU A 53 -39.95 20.18 -41.74
CA GLU A 53 -41.00 21.18 -41.53
C GLU A 53 -42.13 21.00 -42.54
N ILE A 54 -43.34 21.33 -42.11
CA ILE A 54 -44.51 21.39 -42.97
C ILE A 54 -45.45 22.48 -42.48
N GLY A 55 -46.09 23.19 -43.40
CA GLY A 55 -47.00 24.25 -43.01
C GLY A 55 -47.71 24.95 -44.15
N PRO A 56 -48.62 25.87 -43.80
CA PRO A 56 -49.25 26.75 -44.76
C PRO A 56 -48.29 27.77 -45.36
N SER A 57 -48.54 28.10 -46.62
CA SER A 57 -47.83 29.11 -47.41
C SER A 57 -48.81 30.10 -48.04
N TRP A 58 -48.35 31.35 -48.18
CA TRP A 58 -49.14 32.47 -48.68
C TRP A 58 -48.33 33.36 -49.60
N SER A 59 -49.00 33.96 -50.58
CA SER A 59 -48.39 35.00 -51.41
C SER A 59 -48.57 36.39 -50.82
N HIS A 60 -47.58 37.26 -51.10
CA HIS A 60 -47.58 38.70 -50.86
C HIS A 60 -47.17 39.44 -52.14
N ALA A 61 -47.53 38.88 -53.29
CA ALA A 61 -47.27 39.43 -54.63
C ALA A 61 -48.35 40.42 -55.08
N ASP A 62 -48.18 41.05 -56.24
CA ASP A 62 -49.10 42.05 -56.79
C ASP A 62 -50.54 41.54 -56.98
N LEU A 63 -50.71 40.26 -57.31
CA LEU A 63 -52.01 39.57 -57.40
C LEU A 63 -52.47 38.96 -56.07
N SER A 64 -51.97 39.45 -54.94
CA SER A 64 -52.46 39.10 -53.61
C SER A 64 -53.44 40.15 -53.10
N ARG A 65 -54.43 39.72 -52.31
CA ARG A 65 -55.42 40.62 -51.71
C ARG A 65 -54.84 41.53 -50.63
N TYR A 66 -53.85 41.02 -49.90
CA TYR A 66 -53.15 41.74 -48.84
C TYR A 66 -51.66 41.81 -49.17
N ASP A 67 -51.07 43.00 -49.12
CA ASP A 67 -49.71 43.24 -49.61
C ASP A 67 -48.61 42.70 -48.69
N PHE A 68 -48.88 42.56 -47.38
CA PHE A 68 -47.87 42.14 -46.38
C PHE A 68 -48.39 41.14 -45.36
N ALA A 69 -49.68 40.81 -45.38
CA ALA A 69 -50.31 39.94 -44.39
C ALA A 69 -50.81 38.65 -45.09
N PRO A 70 -50.75 37.49 -44.43
CA PRO A 70 -51.26 36.24 -45.00
C PRO A 70 -52.71 36.37 -45.47
N ASP A 71 -52.97 36.00 -46.72
CA ASP A 71 -54.34 35.80 -47.20
C ASP A 71 -54.81 34.39 -46.85
N PHE A 72 -55.45 34.25 -45.68
CA PHE A 72 -55.96 32.96 -45.23
C PHE A 72 -57.00 32.34 -46.17
N GLY A 73 -57.61 33.12 -47.07
CA GLY A 73 -58.50 32.60 -48.12
C GLY A 73 -57.78 31.84 -49.23
N HIS A 74 -56.47 32.06 -49.38
CA HIS A 74 -55.59 31.54 -50.44
C HIS A 74 -54.39 30.84 -49.81
N THR A 75 -54.67 29.85 -48.96
CA THR A 75 -53.65 29.11 -48.22
C THR A 75 -53.24 27.86 -48.98
N ASN A 76 -51.95 27.73 -49.27
CA ASN A 76 -51.37 26.51 -49.84
C ASN A 76 -50.46 25.82 -48.82
N ILE A 77 -49.73 24.78 -49.25
CA ILE A 77 -48.81 24.03 -48.39
C ILE A 77 -47.38 24.10 -48.90
N ASN A 78 -46.42 24.14 -47.98
CA ASN A 78 -45.02 23.85 -48.25
C ASN A 78 -44.45 22.84 -47.24
N GLY A 79 -43.31 22.26 -47.62
CA GLY A 79 -42.51 21.42 -46.73
C GLY A 79 -41.03 21.70 -46.94
N VAL A 80 -40.26 21.52 -45.87
CA VAL A 80 -38.81 21.81 -45.81
C VAL A 80 -38.09 20.61 -45.20
N LEU A 81 -36.92 20.28 -45.73
CA LEU A 81 -35.95 19.41 -45.08
C LEU A 81 -34.64 20.20 -44.89
N GLY A 82 -34.08 20.12 -43.69
CA GLY A 82 -32.90 20.86 -43.29
C GLY A 82 -31.80 20.01 -42.67
N LEU A 83 -30.55 20.43 -42.91
CA LEU A 83 -29.36 19.98 -42.20
C LEU A 83 -28.59 21.20 -41.71
N GLY A 84 -28.27 21.22 -40.43
CA GLY A 84 -27.64 22.37 -39.80
C GLY A 84 -26.67 22.01 -38.69
N ARG A 85 -25.96 23.04 -38.24
CA ARG A 85 -25.06 22.98 -37.10
C ARG A 85 -25.26 24.20 -36.22
N GLN A 86 -25.50 23.96 -34.93
CA GLN A 86 -25.40 24.98 -33.91
C GLN A 86 -23.90 25.17 -33.59
N LEU A 87 -23.36 26.33 -33.98
CA LEU A 87 -21.92 26.63 -33.90
C LEU A 87 -21.53 27.15 -32.52
N THR A 88 -22.35 28.03 -31.96
CA THR A 88 -22.21 28.60 -30.61
C THR A 88 -23.56 28.57 -29.89
N SER A 89 -23.65 28.99 -28.63
CA SER A 89 -24.95 29.14 -27.95
C SER A 89 -25.89 30.12 -28.66
N VAL A 90 -25.35 31.01 -29.49
CA VAL A 90 -26.11 32.06 -30.18
C VAL A 90 -26.28 31.74 -31.67
N PHE A 91 -25.23 31.28 -32.35
CA PHE A 91 -25.19 31.19 -33.81
C PHE A 91 -25.37 29.77 -34.32
N SER A 92 -26.22 29.60 -35.33
CA SER A 92 -26.36 28.40 -36.14
C SER A 92 -26.18 28.68 -37.62
N ALA A 93 -25.80 27.66 -38.38
CA ALA A 93 -25.77 27.68 -39.84
C ALA A 93 -26.45 26.42 -40.36
N TYR A 94 -27.36 26.57 -41.33
CA TYR A 94 -28.13 25.45 -41.86
C TYR A 94 -28.57 25.66 -43.30
N GLY A 95 -28.66 24.56 -44.04
CA GLY A 95 -29.19 24.54 -45.39
C GLY A 95 -30.58 23.91 -45.40
N HIS A 96 -31.48 24.49 -46.19
CA HIS A 96 -32.83 23.99 -46.43
C HIS A 96 -33.01 23.65 -47.90
N ILE A 97 -33.77 22.58 -48.14
CA ILE A 97 -34.41 22.29 -49.41
C ILE A 97 -35.92 22.28 -49.17
N ASP A 98 -36.66 22.92 -50.06
CA ASP A 98 -38.08 23.15 -49.86
C ASP A 98 -38.87 22.88 -51.14
N ARG A 99 -40.13 22.50 -50.96
CA ARG A 99 -41.11 22.37 -52.03
C ARG A 99 -42.42 22.93 -51.52
N GLY A 100 -43.05 23.78 -52.29
CA GLY A 100 -44.32 24.35 -51.88
C GLY A 100 -45.12 24.91 -53.02
N PHE A 101 -46.29 25.40 -52.64
CA PHE A 101 -47.21 26.07 -53.53
C PHE A 101 -47.60 27.41 -52.91
N PHE A 102 -47.93 28.41 -53.72
CA PHE A 102 -48.61 29.61 -53.22
C PHE A 102 -49.50 30.16 -54.31
N GLU A 103 -50.56 30.83 -53.89
CA GLU A 103 -51.57 31.37 -54.78
C GLU A 103 -52.09 32.70 -54.25
N GLY A 104 -52.84 33.40 -55.09
CA GLY A 104 -53.50 34.64 -54.74
C GLY A 104 -54.46 35.06 -55.84
N GLU A 105 -55.39 35.94 -55.50
CA GLU A 105 -56.29 36.57 -56.45
C GLU A 105 -56.36 38.08 -56.25
N LYS A 106 -56.67 38.79 -57.34
CA LYS A 106 -56.97 40.22 -57.30
C LYS A 106 -57.99 40.60 -58.35
N LYS A 107 -58.96 41.40 -57.94
CA LYS A 107 -59.97 42.00 -58.82
C LYS A 107 -59.49 43.36 -59.34
N ASN A 108 -59.94 43.74 -60.53
CA ASN A 108 -59.64 45.00 -61.22
C ASN A 108 -58.13 45.25 -61.43
N VAL A 109 -57.37 44.22 -61.81
CA VAL A 109 -55.94 44.35 -62.13
C VAL A 109 -55.78 45.26 -63.35
N ALA A 110 -55.02 46.34 -63.20
CA ALA A 110 -54.81 47.32 -64.26
C ALA A 110 -54.05 46.73 -65.46
N THR A 111 -54.39 47.18 -66.68
CA THR A 111 -53.70 46.76 -67.92
C THR A 111 -52.20 46.99 -67.89
N THR A 112 -51.74 48.02 -67.17
CA THR A 112 -50.32 48.37 -67.01
C THR A 112 -49.53 47.31 -66.25
N SER A 113 -50.20 46.51 -65.40
CA SER A 113 -49.58 45.46 -64.60
C SER A 113 -49.62 44.09 -65.28
N ILE A 114 -50.34 43.96 -66.40
CA ILE A 114 -50.48 42.68 -67.12
C ILE A 114 -49.76 42.79 -68.47
N PRO A 115 -48.70 42.00 -68.71
CA PRO A 115 -47.95 42.05 -69.96
C PRO A 115 -48.83 41.84 -71.21
N ASN A 116 -49.03 42.90 -72.02
CA ASN A 116 -49.80 42.91 -73.28
C ASN A 116 -51.34 42.82 -73.14
N ALA A 117 -51.93 43.25 -72.01
CA ALA A 117 -53.39 43.28 -71.85
C ALA A 117 -54.03 44.56 -72.43
N GLN A 118 -55.14 44.41 -73.17
CA GLN A 118 -55.92 45.52 -73.72
C GLN A 118 -56.97 46.10 -72.75
N TRP A 119 -57.38 45.34 -71.73
CA TRP A 119 -58.38 45.72 -70.72
C TRP A 119 -58.04 45.07 -69.37
N GLY A 120 -58.42 45.73 -68.26
CA GLY A 120 -58.12 45.25 -66.90
C GLY A 120 -58.93 44.00 -66.55
N ARG A 121 -58.38 43.11 -65.72
CA ARG A 121 -58.96 41.77 -65.47
C ARG A 121 -59.01 41.43 -63.98
N ASP A 122 -59.96 40.58 -63.62
CA ASP A 122 -59.91 39.86 -62.35
C ASP A 122 -59.09 38.58 -62.56
N MET A 123 -58.07 38.36 -61.74
CA MET A 123 -57.08 37.30 -61.98
C MET A 123 -56.76 36.53 -60.71
N TYR A 124 -56.49 35.24 -60.84
CA TYR A 124 -55.82 34.43 -59.81
C TYR A 124 -54.64 33.67 -60.41
N PHE A 125 -53.71 33.23 -59.57
CA PHE A 125 -52.54 32.48 -60.01
C PHE A 125 -52.20 31.33 -59.07
N LEU A 126 -51.51 30.34 -59.61
CA LEU A 126 -51.05 29.16 -58.89
C LEU A 126 -49.55 28.96 -59.18
N THR A 127 -48.73 29.03 -58.13
CA THR A 127 -47.28 28.84 -58.23
C THR A 127 -46.86 27.54 -57.54
N ASP A 128 -46.05 26.75 -58.25
CA ASP A 128 -45.37 25.55 -57.75
C ASP A 128 -43.87 25.79 -57.77
N TYR A 129 -43.22 25.58 -56.62
CA TYR A 129 -41.79 25.85 -56.48
C TYR A 129 -41.00 24.76 -55.75
N PHE A 130 -39.72 24.68 -56.11
CA PHE A 130 -38.65 23.99 -55.39
C PHE A 130 -37.59 25.01 -54.99
N GLY A 131 -37.34 25.18 -53.70
CA GLY A 131 -36.31 26.07 -53.19
C GLY A 131 -35.12 25.33 -52.59
N GLY A 132 -34.02 26.07 -52.51
CA GLY A 132 -32.84 25.67 -51.75
C GLY A 132 -32.16 26.92 -51.22
N ASN A 133 -31.90 26.97 -49.92
CA ASN A 133 -31.37 28.16 -49.27
C ASN A 133 -30.38 27.81 -48.14
N LEU A 134 -29.46 28.73 -47.87
CA LEU A 134 -28.49 28.66 -46.77
C LEU A 134 -28.78 29.80 -45.80
N ASN A 135 -28.99 29.46 -44.54
CA ASN A 135 -29.38 30.39 -43.49
C ASN A 135 -28.33 30.47 -42.38
N LEU A 136 -28.28 31.65 -41.78
CA LEU A 136 -27.69 31.88 -40.47
C LEU A 136 -28.81 32.15 -39.47
N GLY A 137 -28.83 31.38 -38.39
CA GLY A 137 -29.73 31.55 -37.27
C GLY A 137 -29.06 32.26 -36.09
N ILE A 138 -29.81 33.12 -35.42
CA ILE A 138 -29.43 33.82 -34.19
C ILE A 138 -30.47 33.50 -33.13
N ASN A 139 -30.06 32.80 -32.08
CA ASN A 139 -30.90 32.57 -30.90
C ASN A 139 -30.90 33.84 -30.03
N ILE A 140 -32.01 34.57 -30.07
CA ILE A 140 -32.18 35.84 -29.35
C ILE A 140 -32.22 35.62 -27.84
N SER A 141 -32.88 34.54 -27.38
CA SER A 141 -32.92 34.21 -25.95
C SER A 141 -31.52 34.10 -25.35
N ASN A 142 -30.62 33.37 -26.04
CA ASN A 142 -29.22 33.20 -25.63
C ASN A 142 -28.37 34.46 -25.84
N LEU A 143 -28.66 35.26 -26.86
CA LEU A 143 -27.96 36.52 -27.10
C LEU A 143 -28.24 37.53 -25.97
N VAL A 144 -29.48 37.60 -25.48
CA VAL A 144 -29.93 38.59 -24.49
C VAL A 144 -29.64 38.15 -23.05
N SER A 145 -29.90 36.89 -22.72
CA SER A 145 -29.84 36.39 -21.34
C SER A 145 -28.71 35.40 -21.06
N GLY A 146 -27.78 35.25 -22.01
CA GLY A 146 -26.72 34.25 -21.94
C GLY A 146 -27.25 32.84 -22.12
N TYR A 147 -26.36 31.85 -22.12
CA TYR A 147 -26.76 30.46 -22.32
C TYR A 147 -27.21 29.81 -21.02
N HIS A 148 -28.46 29.35 -21.00
CA HIS A 148 -29.01 28.46 -19.98
C HIS A 148 -30.08 27.56 -20.58
N GLU A 149 -30.36 26.42 -19.94
CA GLU A 149 -31.44 25.56 -20.42
C GLU A 149 -32.79 26.25 -20.26
N ARG A 150 -33.59 26.28 -21.33
CA ARG A 150 -34.94 26.81 -21.34
C ARG A 150 -35.86 25.82 -22.04
N LEU A 151 -37.13 25.84 -21.64
CA LEU A 151 -38.19 25.11 -22.34
C LEU A 151 -38.51 25.77 -23.70
N ILE A 152 -38.47 27.10 -23.75
CA ILE A 152 -38.83 27.92 -24.91
C ILE A 152 -37.68 28.87 -25.25
N ASP A 153 -37.29 28.90 -26.52
CA ASP A 153 -36.28 29.83 -27.05
C ASP A 153 -36.77 30.52 -28.33
N PHE A 154 -36.45 31.81 -28.45
CA PHE A 154 -36.78 32.63 -29.61
C PHE A 154 -35.56 32.84 -30.49
N GLY A 155 -35.73 32.70 -31.80
CA GLY A 155 -34.69 32.91 -32.78
C GLY A 155 -35.15 33.75 -33.96
N ILE A 156 -34.18 34.35 -34.64
CA ILE A 156 -34.35 34.93 -35.98
C ILE A 156 -33.35 34.28 -36.92
N HIS A 157 -33.68 34.28 -38.20
CA HIS A 157 -32.79 33.78 -39.22
C HIS A 157 -32.89 34.61 -40.49
N GLY A 158 -31.81 34.58 -41.25
CA GLY A 158 -31.75 35.17 -42.58
C GLY A 158 -30.78 34.38 -43.45
N GLY A 159 -31.07 34.33 -44.73
CA GLY A 159 -30.30 33.52 -45.66
C GLY A 159 -30.26 34.07 -47.08
N VAL A 160 -29.61 33.29 -47.92
CA VAL A 160 -29.59 33.47 -49.38
C VAL A 160 -29.84 32.11 -50.03
N GLY A 161 -30.61 32.11 -51.11
CA GLY A 161 -30.98 30.88 -51.78
C GLY A 161 -31.37 31.09 -53.22
N GLN A 162 -31.97 30.06 -53.77
CA GLN A 162 -32.66 30.10 -55.05
C GLN A 162 -34.01 29.42 -54.92
N VAL A 163 -34.93 29.82 -55.80
CA VAL A 163 -36.21 29.17 -55.99
C VAL A 163 -36.39 28.84 -57.46
N GLN A 164 -36.82 27.63 -57.72
CA GLN A 164 -37.19 27.14 -59.04
C GLN A 164 -38.70 27.07 -59.11
N TRP A 165 -39.35 27.88 -59.94
CA TRP A 165 -40.79 28.06 -59.87
C TRP A 165 -41.44 28.05 -61.26
N ILE A 166 -42.70 27.62 -61.33
CA ILE A 166 -43.62 27.85 -62.46
C ILE A 166 -44.90 28.42 -61.88
N SER A 167 -45.42 29.48 -62.51
CA SER A 167 -46.70 30.09 -62.16
C SER A 167 -47.67 30.04 -63.33
N LYS A 168 -48.93 29.72 -63.03
CA LYS A 168 -50.02 29.73 -64.01
C LYS A 168 -51.07 30.73 -63.55
N THR A 169 -51.42 31.66 -64.42
CA THR A 169 -52.37 32.74 -64.11
C THR A 169 -53.63 32.57 -64.94
N TYR A 170 -54.78 32.80 -64.32
CA TYR A 170 -56.12 32.51 -64.83
C TYR A 170 -57.04 33.73 -64.66
N ASP A 171 -58.07 33.81 -65.50
CA ASP A 171 -59.15 34.79 -65.36
C ASP A 171 -60.13 34.34 -64.28
N LEU A 172 -60.39 35.19 -63.30
CA LEU A 172 -61.16 34.85 -62.11
C LEU A 172 -62.64 34.54 -62.42
N ASN A 173 -63.19 35.10 -63.49
CA ASN A 173 -64.61 34.95 -63.82
C ASN A 173 -64.87 33.78 -64.79
N THR A 174 -63.88 33.39 -65.59
CA THR A 174 -64.05 32.40 -66.67
C THR A 174 -63.19 31.15 -66.51
N ASP A 175 -62.25 31.12 -65.54
CA ASP A 175 -61.23 30.08 -65.38
C ASP A 175 -60.34 29.86 -66.63
N ALA A 176 -60.40 30.78 -67.60
CA ALA A 176 -59.56 30.71 -68.78
C ALA A 176 -58.12 31.02 -68.39
N ARG A 177 -57.18 30.11 -68.71
CA ARG A 177 -55.75 30.35 -68.48
C ARG A 177 -55.26 31.51 -69.33
N ILE A 178 -54.74 32.55 -68.67
CA ILE A 178 -54.23 33.77 -69.28
C ILE A 178 -52.77 33.60 -69.68
N MET A 179 -51.94 33.08 -68.77
CA MET A 179 -50.51 32.92 -69.02
C MET A 179 -49.85 31.85 -68.14
N THR A 180 -48.68 31.41 -68.59
CA THR A 180 -47.73 30.62 -67.80
C THR A 180 -46.42 31.40 -67.75
N ASN A 181 -45.88 31.61 -66.56
CA ASN A 181 -44.57 32.22 -66.31
C ASN A 181 -43.68 31.24 -65.55
N GLY A 182 -42.37 31.53 -65.56
CA GLY A 182 -41.40 30.68 -64.88
C GLY A 182 -41.14 29.35 -65.56
N ALA A 183 -41.59 29.14 -66.81
CA ALA A 183 -41.26 27.94 -67.59
C ALA A 183 -40.36 28.29 -68.79
N LYS A 184 -39.58 27.31 -69.27
CA LYS A 184 -38.80 27.43 -70.51
C LYS A 184 -39.67 27.91 -71.68
N GLY A 185 -39.22 28.97 -72.36
CA GLY A 185 -39.92 29.56 -73.51
C GLY A 185 -41.06 30.54 -73.16
N THR A 186 -41.24 30.90 -71.88
CA THR A 186 -42.24 31.90 -71.44
C THR A 186 -41.68 33.32 -71.44
N LYS A 187 -42.57 34.33 -71.44
CA LYS A 187 -42.22 35.76 -71.56
C LYS A 187 -41.48 36.32 -70.35
N SER A 188 -41.48 35.64 -69.20
CA SER A 188 -40.89 36.13 -67.93
C SER A 188 -39.35 36.09 -67.88
N GLY A 189 -38.65 35.89 -69.00
CA GLY A 189 -37.20 36.14 -69.10
C GLY A 189 -36.27 35.08 -68.51
N GLY A 190 -36.75 33.85 -68.33
CA GLY A 190 -35.96 32.74 -67.78
C GLY A 190 -35.23 31.87 -68.81
N THR A 191 -34.12 31.25 -68.43
CA THR A 191 -33.42 30.24 -69.25
C THR A 191 -34.13 28.88 -69.27
N GLY A 192 -35.01 28.62 -68.29
CA GLY A 192 -35.69 27.33 -68.12
C GLY A 192 -34.74 26.18 -67.74
N SER A 193 -33.65 26.50 -67.03
CA SER A 193 -32.59 25.54 -66.69
C SER A 193 -32.83 24.76 -65.38
N GLY A 194 -33.96 24.98 -64.71
CA GLY A 194 -34.35 24.30 -63.48
C GLY A 194 -35.05 22.96 -63.69
N ILE A 195 -35.46 22.35 -62.59
CA ILE A 195 -36.17 21.08 -62.49
C ILE A 195 -37.52 21.19 -63.20
N SER A 196 -37.76 20.30 -64.17
CA SER A 196 -38.93 20.31 -65.05
C SER A 196 -39.15 21.65 -65.75
N ASP A 197 -38.08 22.21 -66.34
CA ASP A 197 -38.10 23.44 -67.13
C ASP A 197 -38.49 24.71 -66.35
N ARG A 198 -38.44 24.66 -65.01
CA ARG A 198 -38.67 25.81 -64.12
C ARG A 198 -37.60 26.89 -64.28
N ASN A 199 -37.99 28.15 -64.08
CA ASN A 199 -37.06 29.27 -64.00
C ASN A 199 -36.41 29.30 -62.62
N ILE A 200 -35.16 29.75 -62.57
CA ILE A 200 -34.39 29.86 -61.33
C ILE A 200 -34.23 31.34 -61.00
N ASP A 201 -34.67 31.72 -59.81
CA ASP A 201 -34.50 33.07 -59.27
C ASP A 201 -33.81 33.01 -57.91
N LEU A 202 -33.02 34.04 -57.59
CA LEU A 202 -32.41 34.14 -56.27
C LEU A 202 -33.47 34.51 -55.24
N THR A 203 -33.29 33.98 -54.03
CA THR A 203 -34.15 34.27 -52.90
C THR A 203 -33.38 34.78 -51.70
N VAL A 204 -34.05 35.59 -50.90
CA VAL A 204 -33.59 36.02 -49.58
C VAL A 204 -34.68 35.63 -48.59
N PRO A 205 -34.54 34.52 -47.84
CA PRO A 205 -35.41 34.23 -46.72
C PRO A 205 -35.01 35.03 -45.47
N VAL A 206 -35.98 35.60 -44.76
CA VAL A 206 -35.81 36.14 -43.39
C VAL A 206 -37.03 35.74 -42.57
N GLY A 207 -36.78 35.22 -41.37
CA GLY A 207 -37.84 34.74 -40.51
C GLY A 207 -37.52 34.79 -39.03
N PHE A 208 -38.48 34.33 -38.26
CA PHE A 208 -38.34 34.09 -36.82
C PHE A 208 -38.84 32.69 -36.49
N ASN A 209 -38.29 32.12 -35.42
CA ASN A 209 -38.72 30.83 -34.91
C ASN A 209 -38.92 30.85 -33.39
N VAL A 210 -39.84 30.01 -32.94
CA VAL A 210 -40.08 29.71 -31.53
C VAL A 210 -39.83 28.22 -31.33
N ASN A 211 -38.78 27.89 -30.59
CA ASN A 211 -38.34 26.52 -30.36
C ASN A 211 -38.80 26.04 -28.99
N PHE A 212 -39.36 24.83 -28.93
CA PHE A 212 -39.75 24.12 -27.72
C PHE A 212 -38.85 22.89 -27.53
N LYS A 213 -38.10 22.85 -26.43
CA LYS A 213 -37.24 21.71 -26.08
C LYS A 213 -38.11 20.56 -25.58
N VAL A 214 -38.18 19.47 -26.33
CA VAL A 214 -38.90 18.24 -25.93
C VAL A 214 -37.98 17.30 -25.15
N SER A 215 -36.73 17.17 -25.60
CA SER A 215 -35.67 16.43 -24.90
C SER A 215 -34.29 16.98 -25.29
N ASP A 216 -33.22 16.42 -24.73
CA ASP A 216 -31.85 16.79 -25.14
C ASP A 216 -31.55 16.52 -26.62
N LYS A 217 -32.34 15.65 -27.28
CA LYS A 217 -32.16 15.30 -28.69
C LYS A 217 -33.25 15.84 -29.62
N TRP A 218 -34.37 16.33 -29.10
CA TRP A 218 -35.51 16.71 -29.92
C TRP A 218 -36.05 18.08 -29.55
N ASP A 219 -36.24 18.92 -30.56
CA ASP A 219 -37.05 20.14 -30.47
C ASP A 219 -38.26 20.03 -31.39
N VAL A 220 -39.36 20.66 -30.99
CA VAL A 220 -40.48 21.01 -31.87
C VAL A 220 -40.51 22.53 -31.95
N TYR A 221 -40.72 23.10 -33.12
CA TYR A 221 -40.64 24.54 -33.30
C TYR A 221 -41.67 25.05 -34.31
N GLY A 222 -42.05 26.32 -34.17
CA GLY A 222 -42.77 27.07 -35.18
C GLY A 222 -41.80 28.01 -35.90
N ASP A 223 -41.86 28.05 -37.23
CA ASP A 223 -41.02 28.89 -38.09
C ASP A 223 -41.89 29.76 -39.00
N TYR A 224 -41.74 31.07 -38.93
CA TYR A 224 -42.38 31.99 -39.87
C TYR A 224 -41.33 32.70 -40.70
N THR A 225 -41.35 32.49 -42.02
CA THR A 225 -40.35 33.01 -42.94
C THR A 225 -40.99 33.76 -44.09
N TYR A 226 -40.49 34.96 -44.37
CA TYR A 226 -40.72 35.69 -45.62
C TYR A 226 -39.56 35.45 -46.58
N THR A 227 -39.89 35.15 -47.83
CA THR A 227 -38.91 34.90 -48.87
C THR A 227 -39.11 35.90 -50.01
N TRP A 228 -38.16 36.84 -50.14
CA TRP A 228 -38.11 37.75 -51.29
C TRP A 228 -37.51 37.02 -52.48
N MET A 229 -38.14 37.16 -53.64
CA MET A 229 -37.63 36.65 -54.91
C MET A 229 -36.92 37.77 -55.70
N THR A 230 -36.06 37.44 -56.66
CA THR A 230 -35.51 38.43 -57.61
C THR A 230 -36.44 38.77 -58.77
N THR A 231 -37.50 37.99 -58.94
CA THR A 231 -38.49 38.11 -60.02
C THR A 231 -39.73 38.88 -59.57
N ASP A 232 -40.45 39.40 -60.56
CA ASP A 232 -41.69 40.18 -60.48
C ASP A 232 -42.68 39.59 -61.49
N TYR A 233 -42.80 38.26 -61.48
CA TYR A 233 -43.57 37.47 -62.45
C TYR A 233 -44.11 36.17 -61.84
N ALA A 234 -43.77 35.88 -60.58
CA ALA A 234 -44.19 34.70 -59.84
C ALA A 234 -45.70 34.66 -59.64
N ASP A 235 -46.39 35.79 -59.74
CA ASP A 235 -47.85 35.87 -59.73
C ASP A 235 -48.47 36.06 -61.12
N GLY A 236 -47.69 36.53 -62.11
CA GLY A 236 -48.18 36.80 -63.46
C GLY A 236 -48.43 38.27 -63.77
N ALA A 237 -48.27 39.15 -62.78
CA ALA A 237 -48.29 40.60 -62.96
C ALA A 237 -46.87 41.17 -62.93
N LYS A 238 -46.73 42.45 -63.31
CA LYS A 238 -45.53 43.26 -63.10
C LYS A 238 -45.90 44.51 -62.31
N HIS A 239 -45.01 44.93 -61.43
CA HIS A 239 -45.19 46.14 -60.66
C HIS A 239 -44.80 47.42 -61.43
N GLY A 240 -45.49 48.53 -61.13
CA GLY A 240 -45.17 49.89 -61.57
C GLY A 240 -44.64 50.78 -60.45
N ALA A 241 -43.36 51.15 -60.54
CA ALA A 241 -42.66 52.25 -59.85
C ALA A 241 -43.06 52.63 -58.38
N LEU A 242 -42.96 51.73 -57.38
CA LEU A 242 -42.55 52.07 -55.99
C LEU A 242 -42.12 50.85 -55.12
N ALA A 243 -41.26 51.16 -54.12
CA ALA A 243 -40.64 50.43 -52.98
C ALA A 243 -40.37 48.90 -52.93
N VAL A 244 -41.22 48.00 -53.43
CA VAL A 244 -40.96 46.54 -53.46
C VAL A 244 -41.22 46.06 -54.87
N LYS A 245 -40.16 45.81 -55.63
CA LYS A 245 -40.23 45.55 -57.07
C LYS A 245 -40.40 44.06 -57.41
N ASN A 246 -40.32 43.18 -56.42
CA ASN A 246 -40.21 41.75 -56.65
C ASN A 246 -41.18 41.00 -55.75
N ASP A 247 -41.60 39.82 -56.21
CA ASP A 247 -42.56 38.97 -55.52
C ASP A 247 -42.03 38.43 -54.21
N VAL A 248 -42.95 38.27 -53.27
CA VAL A 248 -42.69 37.74 -51.94
C VAL A 248 -43.71 36.66 -51.63
N PHE A 249 -43.26 35.57 -51.01
CA PHE A 249 -44.13 34.59 -50.39
C PHE A 249 -43.68 34.35 -48.96
N SER A 250 -44.59 33.87 -48.12
CA SER A 250 -44.28 33.50 -46.74
C SER A 250 -44.81 32.12 -46.42
N HIS A 251 -44.26 31.49 -45.39
CA HIS A 251 -44.83 30.28 -44.80
C HIS A 251 -44.76 30.33 -43.28
N PHE A 252 -45.71 29.64 -42.64
CA PHE A 252 -45.65 29.30 -41.22
C PHE A 252 -45.55 27.79 -41.11
N ASN A 253 -44.39 27.27 -40.70
CA ASN A 253 -44.19 25.84 -40.55
C ASN A 253 -44.19 25.40 -39.09
N ILE A 254 -44.63 24.18 -38.86
CA ILE A 254 -44.32 23.44 -37.64
C ILE A 254 -43.25 22.41 -38.02
N GLY A 255 -42.15 22.43 -37.29
CA GLY A 255 -40.99 21.58 -37.54
C GLY A 255 -40.59 20.73 -36.35
N ALA A 256 -39.88 19.64 -36.64
CA ALA A 256 -39.20 18.80 -35.66
C ALA A 256 -37.71 18.73 -35.98
N ARG A 257 -36.86 18.93 -34.97
CA ARG A 257 -35.40 18.95 -35.09
C ARG A 257 -34.78 17.85 -34.23
N TYR A 258 -33.96 16.99 -34.84
CA TYR A 258 -33.17 15.98 -34.14
C TYR A 258 -31.70 16.41 -34.02
N LYS A 259 -31.18 16.47 -32.79
CA LYS A 259 -29.81 16.90 -32.44
C LYS A 259 -28.86 15.72 -32.27
N PHE A 260 -27.64 15.84 -32.78
CA PHE A 260 -26.58 14.83 -32.64
C PHE A 260 -25.17 15.45 -32.58
N GLY A 261 -24.20 14.71 -32.00
CA GLY A 261 -22.78 15.13 -31.95
C GLY A 261 -22.34 16.01 -30.77
N GLY A 262 -23.01 15.96 -29.61
CA GLY A 262 -22.65 16.74 -28.40
C GLY A 262 -21.42 16.22 -27.62
N ASN A 263 -20.95 17.01 -26.63
CA ASN A 263 -19.72 16.75 -25.88
C ASN A 263 -19.84 15.58 -24.88
N ASN A 264 -19.23 14.44 -25.21
CA ASN A 264 -19.27 13.22 -24.41
C ASN A 264 -18.54 13.34 -23.06
N THR A 265 -17.49 14.16 -22.94
CA THR A 265 -16.72 14.27 -21.68
C THR A 265 -17.53 14.92 -20.57
N LYS A 266 -18.37 15.90 -20.90
CA LYS A 266 -19.30 16.53 -19.94
C LYS A 266 -20.33 15.54 -19.41
N LYS A 267 -20.84 14.66 -20.29
CA LYS A 267 -21.76 13.60 -19.88
C LYS A 267 -21.09 12.57 -18.99
N MET A 268 -19.84 12.20 -19.27
CA MET A 268 -19.07 11.30 -18.41
C MET A 268 -18.91 11.90 -17.01
N ALA A 269 -18.42 13.14 -16.91
CA ALA A 269 -18.22 13.81 -15.62
C ALA A 269 -19.52 13.92 -14.81
N ALA A 270 -20.62 14.34 -15.45
CA ALA A 270 -21.91 14.49 -14.78
C ALA A 270 -22.57 13.16 -14.36
N ASN A 271 -22.15 12.03 -14.94
CA ASN A 271 -22.69 10.70 -14.63
C ASN A 271 -21.64 9.79 -13.94
N PHE A 272 -20.59 10.37 -13.35
CA PHE A 272 -19.53 9.57 -12.72
C PHE A 272 -20.05 8.67 -11.58
N GLU A 273 -21.13 9.08 -10.91
CA GLU A 273 -21.86 8.26 -9.94
C GLU A 273 -22.32 6.89 -10.47
N LYS A 274 -22.48 6.74 -11.80
CA LYS A 274 -22.87 5.47 -12.44
C LYS A 274 -21.72 4.49 -12.59
N VAL A 275 -20.47 4.93 -12.37
CA VAL A 275 -19.32 4.03 -12.32
C VAL A 275 -19.39 3.30 -10.99
N GLU A 276 -19.50 1.97 -11.02
CA GLU A 276 -19.43 1.20 -9.78
C GLU A 276 -17.99 1.26 -9.26
N LEU A 277 -17.81 1.54 -7.97
CA LEU A 277 -16.51 1.62 -7.34
C LEU A 277 -16.59 1.00 -5.95
N LYS A 278 -15.61 0.18 -5.60
CA LYS A 278 -15.44 -0.42 -4.27
C LYS A 278 -13.97 -0.38 -3.87
N ALA A 279 -13.68 0.30 -2.78
CA ALA A 279 -12.37 0.28 -2.14
C ALA A 279 -12.26 -0.90 -1.15
N THR A 280 -11.06 -1.48 -1.04
CA THR A 280 -10.70 -2.47 -0.04
C THR A 280 -9.26 -2.20 0.41
N PRO A 281 -8.98 -2.18 1.73
CA PRO A 281 -9.95 -2.28 2.83
C PRO A 281 -10.81 -1.01 3.00
N ASP A 282 -11.88 -1.09 3.77
CA ASP A 282 -12.73 0.04 4.20
C ASP A 282 -13.21 -0.23 5.63
N PRO A 283 -12.70 0.51 6.65
CA PRO A 283 -11.74 1.62 6.53
C PRO A 283 -10.36 1.18 6.02
N LEU A 284 -9.59 2.14 5.50
CA LEU A 284 -8.18 1.94 5.14
C LEU A 284 -7.35 1.57 6.37
N GLU A 285 -6.31 0.79 6.15
CA GLU A 285 -5.38 0.35 7.19
C GLU A 285 -3.93 0.71 6.82
N GLU A 286 -3.16 1.07 7.84
CA GLU A 286 -1.72 1.15 7.78
C GLU A 286 -1.15 -0.26 7.87
N ARG A 287 -0.17 -0.54 7.01
CA ARG A 287 0.52 -1.82 6.96
C ARG A 287 2.02 -1.62 6.79
N GLY A 288 2.73 -1.76 7.90
CA GLY A 288 4.16 -1.51 8.02
C GLY A 288 4.48 -0.03 8.13
N ASP A 289 4.68 0.63 6.99
CA ASP A 289 5.02 2.06 6.90
C ASP A 289 4.11 2.83 5.91
N SER A 290 3.05 2.18 5.45
CA SER A 290 2.32 2.60 4.27
C SER A 290 0.84 2.25 4.32
N ILE A 291 0.04 3.03 3.60
CA ILE A 291 -1.37 2.77 3.35
C ILE A 291 -1.51 2.22 1.92
N GLU A 292 -2.10 1.03 1.80
CA GLU A 292 -2.41 0.42 0.51
C GLU A 292 -3.92 0.33 0.31
N VAL A 293 -4.38 0.68 -0.89
CA VAL A 293 -5.79 0.54 -1.27
C VAL A 293 -5.91 -0.16 -2.62
N THR A 294 -6.84 -1.11 -2.68
CA THR A 294 -7.30 -1.70 -3.94
C THR A 294 -8.71 -1.21 -4.26
N ILE A 295 -8.87 -0.56 -5.41
CA ILE A 295 -10.17 -0.08 -5.91
C ILE A 295 -10.58 -0.93 -7.11
N LYS A 296 -11.70 -1.64 -6.98
CA LYS A 296 -12.35 -2.31 -8.10
C LYS A 296 -13.45 -1.41 -8.65
N GLY A 297 -13.49 -1.24 -9.97
CA GLY A 297 -14.52 -0.43 -10.60
C GLY A 297 -15.05 -0.98 -11.90
N THR A 298 -16.26 -0.55 -12.27
CA THR A 298 -16.93 -0.95 -13.52
C THR A 298 -17.55 0.28 -14.20
N PHE A 299 -17.11 0.55 -15.42
CA PHE A 299 -17.72 1.52 -16.32
C PHE A 299 -18.91 0.88 -17.05
N PRO A 300 -20.12 1.47 -17.01
CA PRO A 300 -21.26 0.89 -17.69
C PRO A 300 -21.17 1.03 -19.23
N PRO A 301 -21.90 0.19 -19.99
CA PRO A 301 -22.04 0.34 -21.44
C PRO A 301 -22.45 1.76 -21.85
N LYS A 302 -21.88 2.27 -22.95
CA LYS A 302 -22.15 3.60 -23.53
C LYS A 302 -21.80 4.78 -22.62
N TYR A 303 -20.99 4.55 -21.57
CA TYR A 303 -20.48 5.62 -20.70
C TYR A 303 -19.25 6.30 -21.29
N PHE A 304 -18.20 5.52 -21.60
CA PHE A 304 -16.87 6.06 -21.89
C PHE A 304 -16.76 6.54 -23.34
N GLY A 305 -16.62 7.85 -23.56
CA GLY A 305 -16.58 8.44 -24.89
C GLY A 305 -15.38 7.94 -25.72
N LYS A 306 -15.60 7.67 -27.01
CA LYS A 306 -14.57 7.08 -27.89
C LYS A 306 -13.26 7.89 -27.96
N LYS A 307 -13.34 9.22 -27.91
CA LYS A 307 -12.19 10.15 -27.91
C LYS A 307 -11.85 10.70 -26.53
N ALA A 308 -12.45 10.17 -25.46
CA ALA A 308 -12.23 10.67 -24.11
C ALA A 308 -10.98 10.04 -23.49
N VAL A 309 -10.37 10.80 -22.59
CA VAL A 309 -9.35 10.32 -21.65
C VAL A 309 -9.81 10.68 -20.25
N MET A 310 -9.59 9.79 -19.28
CA MET A 310 -9.87 10.00 -17.87
C MET A 310 -8.62 9.72 -17.05
N CYS A 311 -8.17 10.71 -16.28
CA CYS A 311 -7.15 10.55 -15.25
C CYS A 311 -7.84 10.27 -13.91
N PHE A 312 -7.55 9.12 -13.32
CA PHE A 312 -8.14 8.64 -12.08
C PHE A 312 -7.05 8.57 -11.01
N ALA A 313 -7.07 9.48 -10.05
CA ALA A 313 -6.16 9.50 -8.91
C ALA A 313 -6.97 9.64 -7.63
N PRO A 314 -7.09 8.57 -6.82
CA PRO A 314 -7.65 8.68 -5.48
C PRO A 314 -6.80 9.62 -4.63
N VAL A 315 -7.44 10.36 -3.72
CA VAL A 315 -6.80 11.31 -2.83
C VAL A 315 -7.20 10.96 -1.40
N LEU A 316 -6.20 10.85 -0.53
CA LEU A 316 -6.40 10.73 0.91
C LEU A 316 -6.36 12.14 1.51
N THR A 317 -7.48 12.58 2.06
CA THR A 317 -7.62 13.90 2.71
C THR A 317 -7.61 13.72 4.22
N TYR A 318 -6.85 14.55 4.93
CA TYR A 318 -6.69 14.47 6.38
C TYR A 318 -6.43 15.85 6.98
N GLU A 319 -6.36 15.96 8.30
CA GLU A 319 -6.12 17.25 8.95
C GLU A 319 -4.74 17.79 8.56
N GLY A 320 -4.71 18.99 7.96
CA GLY A 320 -3.48 19.66 7.54
C GLY A 320 -3.02 19.36 6.11
N GLY A 321 -3.70 18.51 5.34
CA GLY A 321 -3.33 18.29 3.94
C GLY A 321 -4.08 17.20 3.19
N GLN A 322 -3.59 16.92 1.99
CA GLN A 322 -4.06 15.83 1.13
C GLN A 322 -2.87 15.18 0.44
N THR A 323 -2.91 13.86 0.28
CA THR A 323 -1.91 13.09 -0.48
C THR A 323 -2.59 12.30 -1.58
N ALA A 324 -2.18 12.52 -2.82
CA ALA A 324 -2.71 11.79 -3.97
C ALA A 324 -1.99 10.45 -4.14
N PHE A 325 -2.75 9.39 -4.40
CA PHE A 325 -2.18 8.13 -4.85
C PHE A 325 -1.73 8.22 -6.32
N PRO A 326 -0.85 7.32 -6.80
CA PRO A 326 -0.41 7.31 -8.20
C PRO A 326 -1.59 7.26 -9.19
N PRO A 327 -1.60 8.07 -10.27
CA PRO A 327 -2.73 8.14 -11.19
C PRO A 327 -2.82 6.92 -12.10
N MET A 328 -4.04 6.48 -12.40
CA MET A 328 -4.37 5.52 -13.46
C MET A 328 -5.09 6.23 -14.60
N LYS A 329 -4.73 5.94 -15.85
CA LYS A 329 -5.33 6.56 -17.03
C LYS A 329 -6.24 5.58 -17.75
N PHE A 330 -7.45 6.03 -18.08
CA PHE A 330 -8.39 5.32 -18.94
C PHE A 330 -8.56 6.07 -20.26
N LYS A 331 -8.75 5.32 -21.35
CA LYS A 331 -8.88 5.90 -22.68
C LYS A 331 -10.00 5.23 -23.49
N GLY A 332 -10.61 6.02 -24.37
CA GLY A 332 -11.61 5.53 -25.32
C GLY A 332 -10.97 4.84 -26.53
N GLU A 333 -11.80 4.14 -27.31
CA GLU A 333 -11.37 3.34 -28.47
C GLU A 333 -10.75 4.12 -29.64
N ASP A 334 -11.00 5.43 -29.73
CA ASP A 334 -10.42 6.32 -30.76
C ASP A 334 -9.20 7.11 -30.25
N VAL A 335 -8.66 6.76 -29.07
CA VAL A 335 -7.48 7.43 -28.47
C VAL A 335 -6.21 6.59 -28.68
N ALA A 336 -5.22 7.21 -29.32
CA ALA A 336 -3.88 6.64 -29.48
C ALA A 336 -3.01 6.89 -28.23
N GLY A 337 -2.04 6.02 -27.95
CA GLY A 337 -1.12 6.15 -26.82
C GLY A 337 -1.48 5.33 -25.59
N ASP A 338 -0.91 5.68 -24.43
CA ASP A 338 -0.97 4.90 -23.19
C ASP A 338 -2.27 5.13 -22.40
N GLY A 339 -2.73 4.07 -21.72
CA GLY A 339 -3.93 4.07 -20.88
C GLY A 339 -4.76 2.81 -21.06
N THR A 340 -5.53 2.45 -20.02
CA THR A 340 -6.43 1.30 -20.06
C THR A 340 -7.63 1.59 -20.97
N LEU A 341 -7.78 0.79 -22.03
CA LEU A 341 -8.87 0.93 -22.99
C LEU A 341 -10.23 0.59 -22.35
N VAL A 342 -11.20 1.49 -22.52
CA VAL A 342 -12.61 1.26 -22.12
C VAL A 342 -13.50 1.38 -23.36
N PRO A 343 -13.99 0.25 -23.91
CA PRO A 343 -14.88 0.24 -25.08
C PRO A 343 -16.19 1.02 -24.85
N TYR A 344 -16.59 1.85 -25.82
CA TYR A 344 -17.84 2.61 -25.68
C TYR A 344 -19.05 1.68 -25.65
N GLY A 345 -19.08 0.64 -26.49
CA GLY A 345 -20.24 -0.25 -26.60
C GLY A 345 -20.52 -1.08 -25.35
N ASN A 346 -19.47 -1.61 -24.72
CA ASN A 346 -19.57 -2.64 -23.68
C ASN A 346 -19.21 -2.13 -22.27
N GLY A 347 -18.57 -0.97 -22.14
CA GLY A 347 -17.97 -0.55 -20.87
C GLY A 347 -16.74 -1.40 -20.53
N GLY A 348 -16.42 -1.52 -19.23
CA GLY A 348 -15.29 -2.33 -18.78
C GLY A 348 -15.06 -2.28 -17.28
N SER A 349 -14.50 -3.34 -16.72
CA SER A 349 -14.06 -3.38 -15.32
C SER A 349 -12.56 -3.13 -15.20
N PHE A 350 -12.14 -2.56 -14.06
CA PHE A 350 -10.74 -2.32 -13.74
C PHE A 350 -10.45 -2.65 -12.28
N THR A 351 -9.18 -2.90 -12.00
CA THR A 351 -8.63 -2.99 -10.65
C THR A 351 -7.46 -2.02 -10.58
N TYR A 352 -7.51 -1.14 -9.59
CA TYR A 352 -6.48 -0.18 -9.26
C TYR A 352 -5.88 -0.57 -7.92
N THR A 353 -4.55 -0.54 -7.81
CA THR A 353 -3.84 -0.70 -6.53
C THR A 353 -2.89 0.47 -6.38
N GLY A 354 -3.01 1.17 -5.25
CA GLY A 354 -2.18 2.32 -4.92
C GLY A 354 -1.60 2.17 -3.52
N LYS A 355 -0.37 2.66 -3.34
CA LYS A 355 0.35 2.66 -2.06
C LYS A 355 0.97 4.03 -1.82
N ILE A 356 0.82 4.56 -0.62
CA ILE A 356 1.47 5.81 -0.17
C ILE A 356 2.07 5.61 1.23
N PRO A 357 3.14 6.33 1.59
CA PRO A 357 3.67 6.30 2.96
C PRO A 357 2.64 6.81 3.96
N TYR A 358 2.56 6.16 5.12
CA TYR A 358 1.73 6.60 6.24
C TYR A 358 2.42 7.74 6.99
N THR A 359 1.62 8.66 7.54
CA THR A 359 2.09 9.67 8.50
C THR A 359 1.02 9.82 9.58
N PRO A 360 1.37 10.20 10.83
CA PRO A 360 0.40 10.35 11.93
C PRO A 360 -0.75 11.33 11.62
N ALA A 361 -0.56 12.29 10.72
CA ALA A 361 -1.65 13.17 10.28
C ALA A 361 -2.80 12.42 9.58
N MET A 362 -2.57 11.20 9.10
CA MET A 362 -3.51 10.35 8.37
C MET A 362 -4.37 9.43 9.26
N ASP A 363 -4.24 9.50 10.59
CA ASP A 363 -5.06 8.72 11.54
C ASP A 363 -6.56 8.93 11.33
N VAL A 364 -6.92 10.18 11.01
CA VAL A 364 -8.26 10.58 10.60
C VAL A 364 -8.19 11.07 9.16
N ALA A 365 -8.52 10.17 8.25
CA ALA A 365 -8.48 10.42 6.83
C ALA A 365 -9.75 9.96 6.11
N GLU A 366 -10.00 10.58 4.96
CA GLU A 366 -11.06 10.18 4.05
C GLU A 366 -10.47 9.97 2.64
N LEU A 367 -10.75 8.82 2.06
CA LEU A 367 -10.38 8.53 0.68
C LEU A 367 -11.49 9.03 -0.24
N SER A 368 -11.17 9.91 -1.17
CA SER A 368 -12.07 10.37 -2.20
C SER A 368 -11.44 10.26 -3.59
N VAL A 369 -12.25 10.42 -4.64
CA VAL A 369 -11.74 10.50 -6.01
C VAL A 369 -12.55 11.50 -6.83
N SER A 370 -11.83 12.29 -7.61
CA SER A 370 -12.38 13.32 -8.52
C SER A 370 -11.70 13.23 -9.89
N PRO A 371 -12.11 12.29 -10.77
CA PRO A 371 -11.40 12.07 -12.03
C PRO A 371 -11.44 13.28 -12.96
N VAL A 372 -10.34 13.49 -13.67
CA VAL A 372 -10.22 14.54 -14.69
C VAL A 372 -10.47 13.95 -16.05
N ILE A 373 -11.44 14.48 -16.79
CA ILE A 373 -11.89 13.94 -18.08
C ILE A 373 -11.72 15.00 -19.17
N TYR A 374 -11.03 14.64 -20.25
CA TYR A 374 -10.81 15.54 -21.38
C TYR A 374 -10.93 14.79 -22.72
N THR A 375 -11.03 15.55 -23.81
CA THR A 375 -11.06 14.98 -25.16
C THR A 375 -9.63 14.94 -25.69
N TYR A 376 -9.21 13.79 -26.22
CA TYR A 376 -7.88 13.66 -26.80
C TYR A 376 -7.73 14.53 -28.05
N ASP A 377 -6.70 15.38 -28.03
CA ASP A 377 -6.32 16.28 -29.12
C ASP A 377 -4.88 16.05 -29.62
N GLY A 378 -4.21 14.99 -29.12
CA GLY A 378 -2.83 14.65 -29.46
C GLY A 378 -1.86 14.80 -28.28
N GLU A 379 -2.27 15.47 -27.20
CA GLU A 379 -1.45 15.61 -25.99
C GLU A 379 -1.80 14.56 -24.92
N ASN A 380 -0.76 14.08 -24.22
CA ASN A 380 -0.87 13.19 -23.08
C ASN A 380 -0.30 13.88 -21.84
N TYR A 381 -1.06 13.91 -20.76
CA TYR A 381 -0.65 14.50 -19.48
C TYR A 381 -0.20 13.42 -18.51
N GLU A 382 0.91 13.62 -17.80
CA GLU A 382 1.44 12.65 -16.85
C GLU A 382 0.63 12.58 -15.55
N THR A 383 0.29 13.74 -14.99
CA THR A 383 -0.46 13.87 -13.73
C THR A 383 -1.89 14.34 -13.97
N CYS A 384 -2.79 14.06 -13.02
CA CYS A 384 -4.16 14.55 -13.10
C CYS A 384 -4.24 16.08 -12.95
N GLU A 385 -3.32 16.72 -12.21
CA GLU A 385 -3.22 18.18 -12.14
C GLU A 385 -2.85 18.81 -13.49
N ALA A 386 -1.90 18.21 -14.22
CA ALA A 386 -1.58 18.66 -15.57
C ALA A 386 -2.78 18.47 -16.51
N ALA A 387 -3.45 17.31 -16.41
CA ALA A 387 -4.67 17.04 -17.18
C ALA A 387 -5.82 18.01 -16.85
N ALA A 388 -5.92 18.50 -15.61
CA ALA A 388 -6.97 19.43 -15.19
C ALA A 388 -6.84 20.79 -15.88
N ASN A 389 -5.62 21.16 -16.29
CA ASN A 389 -5.34 22.38 -17.03
C ASN A 389 -5.51 22.21 -18.56
N ALA A 390 -5.82 21.00 -19.04
CA ALA A 390 -6.02 20.75 -20.45
C ALA A 390 -7.28 21.48 -20.98
N LYS A 391 -7.24 21.86 -22.25
CA LYS A 391 -8.33 22.61 -22.87
C LYS A 391 -9.62 21.78 -22.91
N GLY A 392 -10.65 22.25 -22.19
CA GLY A 392 -11.94 21.56 -22.13
C GLY A 392 -11.95 20.32 -21.22
N ALA A 393 -10.94 20.18 -20.35
CA ALA A 393 -10.97 19.24 -19.24
C ALA A 393 -12.13 19.56 -18.28
N ILE A 394 -12.70 18.51 -17.70
CA ILE A 394 -13.80 18.59 -16.75
C ILE A 394 -13.46 17.66 -15.59
N ILE A 395 -13.47 18.20 -14.38
CA ILE A 395 -13.32 17.44 -13.14
C ILE A 395 -14.70 16.90 -12.78
N ALA A 396 -14.81 15.58 -12.60
CA ALA A 396 -16.05 14.97 -12.14
C ALA A 396 -16.32 15.31 -10.66
N PRO A 397 -17.59 15.28 -10.19
CA PRO A 397 -17.91 15.49 -8.79
C PRO A 397 -17.11 14.54 -7.89
N GLU A 398 -16.64 15.06 -6.77
CA GLU A 398 -15.94 14.27 -5.77
C GLU A 398 -16.82 13.15 -5.24
N ARG A 399 -16.23 11.97 -5.08
CA ARG A 399 -16.90 10.81 -4.50
C ARG A 399 -16.04 10.22 -3.38
N LYS A 400 -16.60 10.18 -2.17
CA LYS A 400 -16.05 9.40 -1.06
C LYS A 400 -16.02 7.91 -1.39
N MET A 401 -14.91 7.27 -1.05
CA MET A 401 -14.61 5.88 -1.37
C MET A 401 -14.49 4.98 -0.14
N ALA A 402 -13.82 5.46 0.91
CA ALA A 402 -13.58 4.74 2.16
C ALA A 402 -13.24 5.73 3.28
N ASP A 403 -13.45 5.30 4.52
CA ASP A 403 -12.87 5.96 5.70
C ASP A 403 -11.41 5.50 5.90
N GLY A 404 -10.60 6.22 6.69
CA GLY A 404 -9.22 5.85 7.04
C GLY A 404 -8.72 6.61 8.28
N THR A 405 -7.61 6.24 8.94
CA THR A 405 -6.78 5.04 8.74
C THR A 405 -6.67 4.26 10.06
N VAL A 406 -6.97 2.96 10.03
CA VAL A 406 -6.66 2.03 11.13
C VAL A 406 -5.14 1.88 11.23
N HIS A 407 -4.57 2.13 12.40
CA HIS A 407 -3.11 2.16 12.64
C HIS A 407 -2.70 1.29 13.83
N THR A 408 -3.46 0.22 14.06
CA THR A 408 -3.24 -0.74 15.17
C THR A 408 -1.85 -1.37 15.14
N SER A 409 -1.21 -1.46 13.97
CA SER A 409 0.17 -1.96 13.81
C SER A 409 1.21 -1.14 14.56
N ASN A 410 0.95 0.16 14.79
CA ASN A 410 1.87 1.05 15.50
C ASN A 410 1.92 0.81 17.02
N TRP A 411 1.09 -0.09 17.55
CA TRP A 411 1.06 -0.40 18.98
C TRP A 411 2.12 -1.40 19.43
N TYR A 412 2.99 -1.91 18.54
CA TYR A 412 4.03 -2.85 18.95
C TYR A 412 4.95 -2.24 20.01
N ARG A 413 5.48 -3.08 20.89
CA ARG A 413 6.38 -2.65 21.96
C ARG A 413 7.82 -3.00 21.63
N ASP A 414 8.71 -2.07 21.95
CA ASP A 414 10.16 -2.30 21.96
C ASP A 414 10.53 -3.17 23.18
N THR A 415 10.33 -4.48 23.03
CA THR A 415 10.65 -5.51 24.05
C THR A 415 11.70 -6.49 23.53
N GLU A 416 12.58 -6.03 22.64
CA GLU A 416 13.66 -6.82 22.07
C GLU A 416 14.47 -7.53 23.17
N VAL A 417 14.70 -8.81 22.95
CA VAL A 417 15.57 -9.61 23.81
C VAL A 417 17.01 -9.27 23.48
N LEU A 418 17.69 -8.62 24.43
CA LEU A 418 19.11 -8.32 24.33
C LEU A 418 19.96 -9.55 24.65
N ALA A 419 21.03 -9.76 23.89
CA ALA A 419 21.94 -10.88 24.02
C ALA A 419 23.16 -10.50 24.85
N TRP A 420 23.44 -11.29 25.88
CA TRP A 420 24.54 -11.06 26.82
C TRP A 420 25.62 -12.12 26.59
N ALA A 421 26.83 -11.66 26.32
CA ALA A 421 27.99 -12.54 26.21
C ALA A 421 28.30 -13.18 27.57
N PRO A 422 28.67 -14.47 27.61
CA PRO A 422 28.80 -15.24 28.85
C PRO A 422 29.99 -14.77 29.71
N ASP A 423 29.83 -14.87 31.03
CA ASP A 423 30.86 -14.49 31.99
C ASP A 423 32.08 -15.43 32.01
N ALA A 424 31.85 -16.70 31.67
CA ALA A 424 32.86 -17.77 31.67
C ALA A 424 33.52 -18.01 33.05
N TYR A 425 32.88 -17.62 34.15
CA TYR A 425 33.40 -17.83 35.49
C TYR A 425 33.14 -19.24 36.01
N GLU A 426 34.23 -19.97 36.26
CA GLU A 426 34.17 -21.28 36.90
C GLU A 426 34.06 -21.13 38.43
N LYS A 427 32.89 -21.49 38.96
CA LYS A 427 32.60 -21.46 40.42
C LYS A 427 33.49 -22.41 41.22
N GLU A 428 33.91 -23.51 40.61
CA GLU A 428 34.81 -24.48 41.21
C GLU A 428 35.92 -24.82 40.22
N THR A 429 37.17 -24.70 40.66
CA THR A 429 38.34 -25.15 39.89
C THR A 429 39.09 -26.19 40.71
N LEU A 430 39.40 -27.33 40.10
CA LEU A 430 40.10 -28.44 40.76
C LEU A 430 41.59 -28.40 40.45
N SER A 431 42.43 -28.62 41.46
CA SER A 431 43.86 -28.92 41.30
C SER A 431 44.13 -30.37 41.70
N THR A 432 45.03 -31.05 40.97
CA THR A 432 45.37 -32.44 41.25
C THR A 432 46.88 -32.64 41.31
N GLN A 433 47.37 -33.02 42.48
CA GLN A 433 48.77 -33.38 42.69
C GLN A 433 48.97 -34.89 42.46
N LYS A 434 49.89 -35.27 41.57
CA LYS A 434 50.15 -36.67 41.19
C LYS A 434 51.49 -37.16 41.74
N SER A 435 51.54 -38.39 42.23
CA SER A 435 52.75 -39.02 42.76
C SER A 435 52.63 -40.55 42.75
N ASP A 436 53.76 -41.27 42.76
CA ASP A 436 53.76 -42.72 42.65
C ASP A 436 54.51 -43.40 43.79
N LEU A 437 53.95 -44.49 44.32
CA LEU A 437 54.68 -45.41 45.19
C LEU A 437 55.06 -46.67 44.42
N PHE A 438 56.36 -46.92 44.28
CA PHE A 438 56.88 -48.13 43.64
C PHE A 438 57.17 -49.24 44.66
N PHE A 439 57.06 -50.48 44.20
CA PHE A 439 57.17 -51.68 45.01
C PHE A 439 58.17 -52.68 44.42
N GLN A 440 58.70 -53.56 45.26
CA GLN A 440 59.49 -54.70 44.80
C GLN A 440 58.60 -55.75 44.12
N VAL A 441 59.22 -56.61 43.32
CA VAL A 441 58.56 -57.77 42.71
C VAL A 441 57.81 -58.57 43.76
N ASN A 442 56.57 -58.98 43.45
CA ASN A 442 55.69 -59.80 44.30
C ASN A 442 55.39 -59.28 45.71
N LEU A 443 55.82 -58.06 46.05
CA LEU A 443 55.63 -57.45 47.35
C LEU A 443 54.71 -56.23 47.26
N ALA A 444 53.88 -56.09 48.30
CA ALA A 444 53.10 -54.88 48.56
C ALA A 444 53.68 -54.06 49.73
N GLN A 445 54.70 -54.57 50.44
CA GLN A 445 55.33 -53.84 51.53
C GLN A 445 56.10 -52.64 50.99
N LEU A 446 55.83 -51.46 51.55
CA LEU A 446 56.49 -50.23 51.14
C LEU A 446 57.98 -50.25 51.51
N ASN A 447 58.83 -49.97 50.52
CA ASN A 447 60.26 -49.75 50.71
C ASN A 447 60.67 -48.43 50.05
N MET A 448 60.85 -47.38 50.87
CA MET A 448 61.27 -46.06 50.38
C MET A 448 62.72 -46.02 49.87
N LYS A 449 63.53 -47.06 50.11
CA LYS A 449 64.91 -47.12 49.61
C LYS A 449 65.01 -47.61 48.16
N LEU A 450 63.89 -47.94 47.51
CA LEU A 450 63.89 -48.37 46.12
C LEU A 450 64.37 -47.24 45.19
N PRO A 451 65.16 -47.54 44.14
CA PRO A 451 65.67 -46.53 43.23
C PRO A 451 64.58 -45.60 42.66
N LEU A 452 63.43 -46.14 42.26
CA LEU A 452 62.31 -45.34 41.73
C LEU A 452 61.61 -44.47 42.78
N ASN A 453 61.57 -44.90 44.04
CA ASN A 453 61.05 -44.09 45.15
C ASN A 453 62.04 -42.99 45.57
N LYS A 454 63.33 -43.17 45.29
CA LYS A 454 64.39 -42.19 45.57
C LYS A 454 64.72 -41.28 44.39
N LYS A 455 64.18 -41.53 43.20
CA LYS A 455 64.38 -40.68 42.03
C LYS A 455 63.82 -39.29 42.36
N ASP A 456 64.63 -38.25 42.22
CA ASP A 456 64.31 -36.89 42.69
C ASP A 456 62.91 -36.41 42.26
N GLU A 457 62.53 -36.64 41.01
CA GLU A 457 61.20 -36.33 40.46
C GLU A 457 60.07 -36.93 41.31
N ASN A 458 60.09 -38.26 41.52
CA ASN A 458 59.03 -38.95 42.26
C ASN A 458 59.10 -38.70 43.77
N PHE A 459 60.31 -38.61 44.32
CA PHE A 459 60.51 -38.28 45.72
C PHE A 459 59.93 -36.90 46.06
N ASN A 460 60.18 -35.90 45.20
CA ASN A 460 59.63 -34.56 45.35
C ASN A 460 58.12 -34.54 45.16
N ALA A 461 57.59 -35.26 44.15
CA ALA A 461 56.16 -35.39 43.95
C ALA A 461 55.46 -36.01 45.18
N LEU A 462 55.99 -37.11 45.72
CA LEU A 462 55.47 -37.75 46.94
C LEU A 462 55.56 -36.85 48.16
N ASN A 463 56.62 -36.05 48.31
CA ASN A 463 56.75 -35.13 49.45
C ASN A 463 55.80 -33.94 49.33
N ASN A 464 55.58 -33.44 48.12
CA ASN A 464 54.82 -32.22 47.88
C ASN A 464 53.35 -32.48 47.46
N ASN A 465 52.90 -33.74 47.36
CA ASN A 465 51.52 -34.04 46.92
C ASN A 465 50.39 -33.53 47.84
N LEU A 466 50.72 -32.88 48.96
CA LEU A 466 49.78 -32.20 49.85
C LEU A 466 49.94 -30.66 49.85
N SER A 467 50.74 -30.10 48.92
CA SER A 467 51.05 -28.66 48.87
C SER A 467 49.80 -27.77 48.89
N ASP A 468 48.76 -28.16 48.15
CA ASP A 468 47.52 -27.38 48.04
C ASP A 468 46.78 -27.37 49.38
N VAL A 469 46.76 -28.52 50.06
CA VAL A 469 46.17 -28.67 51.40
C VAL A 469 46.97 -27.87 52.43
N GLU A 470 48.29 -27.85 52.31
CA GLU A 470 49.18 -27.04 53.16
C GLU A 470 48.95 -25.54 52.97
N GLN A 471 48.52 -25.11 51.78
CA GLN A 471 48.06 -23.74 51.49
C GLN A 471 46.63 -23.46 51.96
N GLY A 472 45.94 -24.44 52.55
CA GLY A 472 44.58 -24.31 53.07
C GLY A 472 43.47 -24.64 52.07
N TRP A 473 43.78 -25.28 50.95
CA TRP A 473 42.78 -25.68 49.96
C TRP A 473 41.99 -26.89 50.46
N VAL A 474 40.69 -26.92 50.17
CA VAL A 474 39.80 -27.98 50.66
C VAL A 474 39.99 -29.24 49.82
N ILE A 475 40.16 -30.40 50.47
CA ILE A 475 40.34 -31.68 49.78
C ILE A 475 38.99 -32.15 49.22
N ARG A 476 38.97 -32.56 47.95
CA ARG A 476 37.84 -33.27 47.35
C ARG A 476 37.95 -34.76 47.60
N ASP A 477 39.05 -35.36 47.15
CA ASP A 477 39.33 -36.79 47.31
C ASP A 477 40.82 -37.11 47.11
N VAL A 478 41.19 -38.31 47.53
CA VAL A 478 42.49 -38.93 47.24
C VAL A 478 42.24 -40.22 46.48
N THR A 479 42.53 -40.21 45.19
CA THR A 479 42.40 -41.38 44.32
C THR A 479 43.70 -42.18 44.31
N ILE A 480 43.61 -43.49 44.56
CA ILE A 480 44.75 -44.40 44.62
C ILE A 480 44.49 -45.58 43.69
N ASN A 481 45.34 -45.73 42.68
CA ASN A 481 45.26 -46.81 41.69
C ASN A 481 46.43 -47.77 41.91
N GLY A 482 46.16 -48.92 42.53
CA GLY A 482 47.12 -50.00 42.70
C GLY A 482 47.27 -50.82 41.43
N TRP A 483 48.51 -51.13 41.06
CA TRP A 483 48.86 -51.93 39.89
C TRP A 483 49.84 -53.05 40.26
N ALA A 484 49.65 -54.20 39.62
CA ALA A 484 50.65 -55.24 39.53
C ALA A 484 51.37 -55.14 38.18
N SER A 485 52.63 -55.55 38.15
CA SER A 485 53.34 -55.74 36.89
C SER A 485 52.96 -57.11 36.31
N PRO A 486 52.95 -57.30 34.97
CA PRO A 486 52.56 -58.56 34.34
C PRO A 486 53.59 -59.71 34.45
N GLU A 487 54.03 -60.01 35.67
CA GLU A 487 55.08 -60.99 35.98
C GLU A 487 54.65 -62.00 37.05
N GLY A 488 53.36 -62.25 37.19
CA GLY A 488 52.80 -63.25 38.09
C GLY A 488 51.45 -63.74 37.59
N GLU A 489 50.95 -64.83 38.19
CA GLU A 489 49.61 -65.34 37.88
C GLU A 489 48.55 -64.23 38.02
N GLU A 490 47.60 -64.17 37.09
CA GLU A 490 46.58 -63.11 37.01
C GLU A 490 45.87 -62.89 38.35
N THR A 491 45.40 -63.98 38.97
CA THR A 491 44.68 -63.95 40.27
C THR A 491 45.56 -63.44 41.42
N PHE A 492 46.86 -63.78 41.40
CA PHE A 492 47.83 -63.28 42.37
C PHE A 492 48.06 -61.78 42.18
N ASN A 493 48.16 -61.32 40.93
CA ASN A 493 48.40 -59.94 40.56
C ASN A 493 47.19 -59.03 40.83
N GLU A 494 45.97 -59.54 40.66
CA GLU A 494 44.75 -58.89 41.13
C GLU A 494 44.85 -58.59 42.63
N GLY A 495 45.09 -59.62 43.46
CA GLY A 495 45.24 -59.43 44.91
C GLY A 495 46.47 -58.59 45.30
N LEU A 496 47.56 -58.65 44.54
CA LEU A 496 48.76 -57.85 44.79
C LEU A 496 48.52 -56.36 44.53
N SER A 497 47.81 -56.05 43.44
CA SER A 497 47.45 -54.67 43.10
C SER A 497 46.57 -54.04 44.19
N GLN A 498 45.62 -54.81 44.76
CA GLN A 498 44.82 -54.39 45.91
C GLN A 498 45.69 -54.06 47.13
N ARG A 499 46.56 -54.99 47.55
CA ARG A 499 47.43 -54.78 48.72
C ARG A 499 48.37 -53.58 48.55
N ARG A 500 48.83 -53.32 47.32
CA ARG A 500 49.64 -52.13 46.99
C ARG A 500 48.85 -50.85 47.12
N ALA A 501 47.61 -50.84 46.63
CA ALA A 501 46.67 -49.75 46.82
C ALA A 501 46.38 -49.48 48.31
N GLU A 502 46.12 -50.52 49.11
CA GLU A 502 45.92 -50.42 50.57
C GLU A 502 47.18 -49.88 51.27
N THR A 503 48.37 -50.30 50.84
CA THR A 503 49.63 -49.79 51.38
C THR A 503 49.83 -48.31 51.06
N ALA A 504 49.50 -47.90 49.83
CA ALA A 504 49.53 -46.50 49.44
C ALA A 504 48.49 -45.66 50.20
N GLN A 505 47.30 -46.21 50.44
CA GLN A 505 46.27 -45.56 51.26
C GLN A 505 46.77 -45.35 52.69
N LYS A 506 47.36 -46.38 53.31
CA LYS A 506 47.96 -46.26 54.64
C LYS A 506 49.06 -45.21 54.67
N PHE A 507 49.95 -45.20 53.68
CA PHE A 507 51.00 -44.18 53.55
C PHE A 507 50.42 -42.75 53.50
N MET A 508 49.39 -42.54 52.67
CA MET A 508 48.74 -41.23 52.57
C MET A 508 48.01 -40.85 53.86
N ASN A 509 47.30 -41.77 54.50
CA ASN A 509 46.63 -41.53 55.77
C ASN A 509 47.63 -41.12 56.87
N ASP A 510 48.76 -41.83 56.98
CA ASP A 510 49.82 -41.46 57.92
C ASP A 510 50.40 -40.07 57.61
N LYS A 511 50.51 -39.73 56.31
CA LYS A 511 50.94 -38.39 55.87
C LYS A 511 49.93 -37.30 56.27
N PHE A 512 48.63 -37.49 56.03
CA PHE A 512 47.60 -36.55 56.48
C PHE A 512 47.56 -36.40 58.01
N ILE A 513 47.67 -37.50 58.77
CA ILE A 513 47.76 -37.45 60.24
C ILE A 513 48.97 -36.62 60.68
N LYS A 514 50.10 -36.75 60.00
CA LYS A 514 51.31 -35.95 60.29
C LYS A 514 51.09 -34.47 59.97
N THR A 515 50.55 -34.15 58.79
CA THR A 515 50.30 -32.75 58.39
C THR A 515 49.23 -32.09 59.27
N ALA A 516 48.21 -32.83 59.73
CA ALA A 516 47.17 -32.31 60.63
C ALA A 516 47.71 -31.86 62.00
N LYS A 517 48.87 -32.37 62.44
CA LYS A 517 49.52 -31.89 63.68
C LYS A 517 50.01 -30.44 63.56
N THR A 518 50.37 -30.02 62.35
CA THR A 518 50.89 -28.67 62.05
C THR A 518 49.86 -27.78 61.37
N ASN A 519 48.87 -28.35 60.69
CA ASN A 519 47.76 -27.62 60.06
C ASN A 519 46.41 -28.15 60.60
N LYS A 520 45.84 -27.44 61.58
CA LYS A 520 44.59 -27.82 62.26
C LYS A 520 43.34 -27.74 61.38
N ALA A 521 43.45 -27.19 60.16
CA ALA A 521 42.34 -27.14 59.21
C ALA A 521 42.09 -28.48 58.50
N ILE A 522 43.00 -29.45 58.66
CA ILE A 522 42.89 -30.79 58.09
C ILE A 522 42.31 -31.74 59.14
N ASP A 523 41.17 -32.36 58.85
CA ASP A 523 40.71 -33.54 59.58
C ASP A 523 41.01 -34.81 58.76
N PRO A 524 42.01 -35.61 59.15
CA PRO A 524 42.33 -36.86 58.46
C PRO A 524 41.16 -37.85 58.39
N LYS A 525 40.19 -37.77 59.31
CA LYS A 525 39.03 -38.68 59.36
C LYS A 525 38.00 -38.40 58.27
N THR A 526 38.00 -37.18 57.71
CA THR A 526 37.04 -36.77 56.69
C THR A 526 37.62 -36.86 55.28
N VAL A 527 38.86 -37.32 55.12
CA VAL A 527 39.48 -37.50 53.80
C VAL A 527 38.80 -38.66 53.07
N ASN A 528 38.19 -38.34 51.92
CA ASN A 528 37.57 -39.35 51.05
C ASN A 528 38.65 -40.03 50.20
N TYR A 529 38.80 -41.36 50.35
CA TYR A 529 39.73 -42.16 49.56
C TYR A 529 38.98 -42.98 48.52
N VAL A 530 39.39 -42.84 47.25
CA VAL A 530 38.92 -43.68 46.15
C VAL A 530 40.02 -44.67 45.80
N VAL A 531 39.95 -45.88 46.37
CA VAL A 531 40.98 -46.91 46.21
C VAL A 531 40.55 -47.92 45.16
N LYS A 532 41.38 -48.10 44.12
CA LYS A 532 41.13 -48.99 43.00
C LYS A 532 42.24 -50.03 42.86
N SER A 533 41.83 -51.27 42.63
CA SER A 533 42.70 -52.41 42.35
C SER A 533 42.56 -52.75 40.87
N ASN A 534 43.61 -52.55 40.08
CA ASN A 534 43.51 -52.68 38.62
C ASN A 534 44.14 -53.97 38.07
N GLY A 535 44.69 -54.83 38.93
CA GLY A 535 45.37 -56.05 38.51
C GLY A 535 46.67 -55.78 37.75
N PRO A 536 47.09 -56.71 36.87
CA PRO A 536 48.31 -56.57 36.09
C PRO A 536 48.16 -55.52 34.97
N ASP A 537 49.11 -54.58 34.90
CA ASP A 537 49.12 -53.49 33.93
C ASP A 537 49.64 -53.93 32.55
N TRP A 538 48.85 -54.74 31.85
CA TRP A 538 49.17 -55.22 30.50
C TRP A 538 49.33 -54.08 29.49
N ASN A 539 48.48 -53.05 29.57
CA ASN A 539 48.55 -51.90 28.67
C ASN A 539 49.79 -51.04 28.93
N GLY A 540 50.12 -50.79 30.20
CA GLY A 540 51.33 -50.08 30.61
C GLY A 540 52.59 -50.84 30.23
N PHE A 541 52.58 -52.17 30.34
CA PHE A 541 53.67 -53.03 29.86
C PHE A 541 53.91 -52.86 28.36
N MET A 542 52.86 -52.98 27.55
CA MET A 542 52.95 -52.82 26.10
C MET A 542 53.51 -51.45 25.70
N LYS A 543 53.03 -50.39 26.36
CA LYS A 543 53.51 -49.02 26.14
C LYS A 543 54.98 -48.85 26.55
N ALA A 544 55.39 -49.44 27.67
CA ALA A 544 56.76 -49.38 28.16
C ALA A 544 57.72 -50.13 27.22
N VAL A 545 57.34 -51.32 26.73
CA VAL A 545 58.13 -52.09 25.73
C VAL A 545 58.27 -51.31 24.43
N GLN A 546 57.18 -50.71 23.92
CA GLN A 546 57.21 -49.93 22.68
C GLN A 546 58.20 -48.76 22.74
N ASN A 547 58.23 -48.06 23.88
CA ASN A 547 59.09 -46.90 24.14
C ASN A 547 60.52 -47.26 24.54
N SER A 548 60.84 -48.55 24.70
CA SER A 548 62.16 -49.00 25.11
C SER A 548 63.14 -49.13 23.95
N SER A 549 64.42 -49.29 24.32
CA SER A 549 65.54 -49.60 23.41
C SER A 549 65.75 -51.09 23.17
N ILE A 550 64.85 -51.97 23.63
CA ILE A 550 64.96 -53.42 23.46
C ILE A 550 64.92 -53.76 21.97
N GLN A 551 65.89 -54.56 21.50
CA GLN A 551 66.06 -54.88 20.08
C GLN A 551 64.83 -55.64 19.52
N ASP A 552 64.33 -56.63 20.25
CA ASP A 552 63.24 -57.53 19.81
C ASP A 552 61.84 -57.08 20.28
N LYS A 553 61.63 -55.78 20.50
CA LYS A 553 60.35 -55.25 21.03
C LYS A 553 59.12 -55.64 20.20
N SER A 554 59.23 -55.71 18.87
CA SER A 554 58.12 -56.11 18.00
C SER A 554 57.68 -57.56 18.25
N ALA A 555 58.62 -58.46 18.57
CA ALA A 555 58.29 -59.84 18.91
C ALA A 555 57.55 -59.92 20.25
N ILE A 556 58.00 -59.16 21.24
CA ILE A 556 57.36 -59.08 22.57
C ILE A 556 55.92 -58.57 22.45
N LEU A 557 55.70 -57.48 21.71
CA LEU A 557 54.36 -56.91 21.51
C LEU A 557 53.43 -57.88 20.77
N ASN A 558 53.92 -58.58 19.75
CA ASN A 558 53.12 -59.53 18.98
C ASN A 558 52.68 -60.73 19.83
N VAL A 559 53.58 -61.28 20.64
CA VAL A 559 53.27 -62.42 21.51
C VAL A 559 52.21 -62.02 22.57
N VAL A 560 52.36 -60.87 23.22
CA VAL A 560 51.39 -60.41 24.24
C VAL A 560 50.01 -60.07 23.64
N ASN A 561 49.97 -59.54 22.41
CA ASN A 561 48.70 -59.24 21.72
C ASN A 561 47.99 -60.49 21.18
N SER A 562 48.74 -61.51 20.77
CA SER A 562 48.18 -62.74 20.18
C SER A 562 47.84 -63.83 21.21
N SER A 563 48.27 -63.68 22.46
CA SER A 563 48.06 -64.66 23.53
C SER A 563 46.75 -64.46 24.29
N ASP A 564 46.13 -65.56 24.70
CA ASP A 564 45.00 -65.57 25.64
C ASP A 564 45.42 -64.96 26.99
N GLN A 565 44.54 -64.20 27.64
CA GLN A 565 44.85 -63.46 28.88
C GLN A 565 45.48 -64.35 29.97
N SER A 566 44.99 -65.59 30.13
CA SER A 566 45.52 -66.54 31.12
C SER A 566 46.91 -67.09 30.80
N LYS A 567 47.42 -66.90 29.58
CA LYS A 567 48.73 -67.39 29.11
C LYS A 567 49.74 -66.29 28.84
N LYS A 568 49.32 -65.02 28.81
CA LYS A 568 50.20 -63.88 28.49
C LYS A 568 51.45 -63.82 29.37
N GLU A 569 51.32 -64.14 30.65
CA GLU A 569 52.43 -64.11 31.59
C GLU A 569 53.44 -65.25 31.35
N GLU A 570 52.94 -66.47 31.11
CA GLU A 570 53.75 -67.63 30.76
C GLU A 570 54.54 -67.39 29.46
N GLU A 571 53.89 -66.80 28.46
CA GLU A 571 54.52 -66.49 27.17
C GLU A 571 55.62 -65.43 27.28
N ILE A 572 55.46 -64.42 28.14
CA ILE A 572 56.55 -63.46 28.45
C ILE A 572 57.70 -64.18 29.17
N ARG A 573 57.40 -65.04 30.15
CA ARG A 573 58.42 -65.79 30.89
C ARG A 573 59.21 -66.78 30.02
N ASN A 574 58.57 -67.33 28.99
CA ASN A 574 59.19 -68.25 28.03
C ASN A 574 60.18 -67.55 27.08
N MET A 575 60.23 -66.21 27.06
CA MET A 575 61.25 -65.43 26.35
C MET A 575 62.57 -65.37 27.13
N ILE A 576 63.17 -66.53 27.44
CA ILE A 576 64.31 -66.70 28.37
C ILE A 576 65.49 -65.75 28.08
N LEU A 577 65.75 -65.43 26.81
CA LEU A 577 66.86 -64.55 26.42
C LEU A 577 66.59 -63.05 26.69
N ILE A 578 65.33 -62.61 26.63
CA ILE A 578 64.93 -61.20 26.71
C ILE A 578 64.33 -60.85 28.09
N TYR A 579 63.76 -61.84 28.78
CA TYR A 579 63.13 -61.66 30.09
C TYR A 579 64.01 -60.93 31.12
N PRO A 580 65.34 -61.19 31.23
CA PRO A 580 66.20 -60.44 32.15
C PRO A 580 66.25 -58.92 31.87
N GLU A 581 66.13 -58.51 30.60
CA GLU A 581 66.08 -57.10 30.21
C GLU A 581 64.70 -56.49 30.53
N LEU A 582 63.62 -57.23 30.31
CA LEU A 582 62.26 -56.82 30.73
C LEU A 582 62.16 -56.63 32.25
N GLU A 583 62.71 -57.58 33.02
CA GLU A 583 62.71 -57.54 34.48
C GLU A 583 63.53 -56.37 35.04
N ARG A 584 64.64 -56.02 34.38
CA ARG A 584 65.50 -54.92 34.80
C ARG A 584 64.95 -53.54 34.40
N ASP A 585 64.46 -53.40 33.17
CA ASP A 585 64.28 -52.08 32.56
C ASP A 585 62.80 -51.71 32.33
N ILE A 586 61.88 -52.68 32.23
CA ILE A 586 60.47 -52.45 31.84
C ILE A 586 59.50 -52.67 33.01
N LEU A 587 59.64 -53.78 33.71
CA LEU A 587 58.71 -54.20 34.76
C LEU A 587 58.77 -53.34 36.04
N PRO A 588 59.92 -52.81 36.51
CA PRO A 588 59.97 -52.11 37.79
C PRO A 588 59.05 -50.89 37.91
N PRO A 589 58.92 -49.98 36.92
CA PRO A 589 57.95 -48.88 36.98
C PRO A 589 56.48 -49.32 36.96
N LEU A 590 56.19 -50.55 36.53
CA LEU A 590 54.82 -51.07 36.52
C LEU A 590 54.39 -51.58 37.90
N ARG A 591 55.34 -51.79 38.81
CA ARG A 591 55.09 -52.19 40.21
C ARG A 591 54.74 -50.97 41.05
N ARG A 592 53.56 -50.38 40.84
CA ARG A 592 53.23 -49.06 41.42
C ARG A 592 51.84 -48.95 42.04
N ALA A 593 51.67 -47.94 42.88
CA ALA A 593 50.38 -47.34 43.18
C ALA A 593 50.44 -45.86 42.81
N ASN A 594 49.60 -45.44 41.87
CA ASN A 594 49.47 -44.03 41.49
C ASN A 594 48.56 -43.33 42.50
N ILE A 595 49.01 -42.20 43.03
CA ILE A 595 48.29 -41.39 44.02
C ILE A 595 47.98 -40.03 43.39
N GLU A 596 46.71 -39.66 43.40
CA GLU A 596 46.21 -38.37 42.96
C GLU A 596 45.45 -37.69 44.11
N VAL A 597 45.93 -36.53 44.54
CA VAL A 597 45.28 -35.72 45.58
C VAL A 597 44.59 -34.55 44.89
N THR A 598 43.26 -34.54 44.90
CA THR A 598 42.47 -33.50 44.24
C THR A 598 41.88 -32.53 45.28
N THR A 599 42.08 -31.23 45.05
CA THR A 599 41.63 -30.15 45.94
C THR A 599 40.83 -29.09 45.19
N TYR A 600 40.00 -28.34 45.91
CA TYR A 600 39.29 -27.16 45.43
C TYR A 600 40.15 -25.92 45.60
N MET A 601 40.42 -25.23 44.49
CA MET A 601 41.09 -23.93 44.53
C MET A 601 40.19 -22.89 45.22
N PRO A 602 40.67 -22.16 46.24
CA PRO A 602 39.88 -21.12 46.90
C PRO A 602 39.45 -20.03 45.91
N LYS A 603 38.16 -19.70 45.93
CA LYS A 603 37.55 -18.61 45.15
C LYS A 603 36.93 -17.60 46.11
N LYS A 604 36.82 -16.34 45.66
CA LYS A 604 36.06 -15.32 46.40
C LYS A 604 34.57 -15.67 46.38
N SER A 605 33.86 -15.39 47.45
CA SER A 605 32.39 -15.56 47.48
C SER A 605 31.69 -14.57 46.55
N ALA A 606 30.47 -14.90 46.10
CA ALA A 606 29.69 -14.01 45.24
C ALA A 606 29.46 -12.61 45.87
N GLU A 607 29.25 -12.55 47.19
CA GLU A 607 29.11 -11.28 47.92
C GLU A 607 30.40 -10.46 47.92
N GLN A 608 31.55 -11.12 48.11
CA GLN A 608 32.85 -10.44 48.02
C GLN A 608 33.12 -9.93 46.61
N ILE A 609 32.81 -10.73 45.58
CA ILE A 609 32.97 -10.35 44.17
C ILE A 609 32.06 -9.15 43.85
N ALA A 610 30.79 -9.19 44.24
CA ALA A 610 29.83 -8.11 43.99
C ALA A 610 30.22 -6.80 44.70
N ASN A 611 30.75 -6.88 45.93
CA ASN A 611 31.22 -5.69 46.63
C ASN A 611 32.49 -5.11 45.98
N LEU A 612 33.50 -5.97 45.72
CA LEU A 612 34.78 -5.54 45.15
C LEU A 612 34.62 -5.00 43.72
N SER A 613 33.66 -5.48 42.94
CA SER A 613 33.45 -5.03 41.56
C SER A 613 33.04 -3.56 41.42
N THR A 614 32.62 -2.93 42.52
CA THR A 614 32.31 -1.49 42.58
C THR A 614 33.27 -0.70 43.46
N THR A 615 33.87 -1.32 44.49
CA THR A 615 34.77 -0.62 45.41
C THR A 615 36.25 -0.70 45.03
N ASP A 616 36.70 -1.84 44.49
CA ASP A 616 38.11 -2.06 44.09
C ASP A 616 38.20 -3.07 42.91
N PRO A 617 37.73 -2.69 41.71
CA PRO A 617 37.52 -3.66 40.62
C PRO A 617 38.83 -4.28 40.10
N LYS A 618 39.96 -3.58 40.23
CA LYS A 618 41.30 -4.08 39.88
C LYS A 618 41.78 -5.25 40.74
N SER A 619 41.10 -5.54 41.86
CA SER A 619 41.41 -6.69 42.73
C SER A 619 40.75 -7.99 42.26
N LEU A 620 39.91 -7.90 41.22
CA LEU A 620 39.19 -9.02 40.63
C LEU A 620 39.79 -9.38 39.27
N GLU A 621 39.74 -10.66 38.95
CA GLU A 621 40.06 -11.15 37.60
C GLU A 621 38.94 -10.81 36.60
N MET A 622 39.25 -10.84 35.31
CA MET A 622 38.31 -10.50 34.24
C MET A 622 36.99 -11.29 34.33
N GLU A 623 37.06 -12.61 34.54
CA GLU A 623 35.89 -13.49 34.67
C GLU A 623 35.12 -13.21 35.97
N GLU A 624 35.80 -12.82 37.06
CA GLU A 624 35.13 -12.42 38.30
C GLU A 624 34.32 -11.12 38.10
N LEU A 625 34.85 -10.16 37.33
CA LEU A 625 34.13 -8.92 37.00
C LEU A 625 32.91 -9.19 36.11
N HIS A 626 33.03 -10.03 35.09
CA HIS A 626 31.87 -10.43 34.28
C HIS A 626 30.81 -11.13 35.12
N TYR A 627 31.21 -12.06 35.99
CA TYR A 627 30.30 -12.72 36.90
C TYR A 627 29.64 -11.71 37.84
N ALA A 628 30.38 -10.72 38.36
CA ALA A 628 29.83 -9.67 39.20
C ALA A 628 28.68 -8.89 38.51
N ALA A 629 28.79 -8.64 37.20
CA ALA A 629 27.73 -7.97 36.45
C ALA A 629 26.44 -8.81 36.35
N THR A 630 26.54 -10.15 36.43
CA THR A 630 25.38 -11.06 36.46
C THR A 630 24.69 -11.09 37.84
N LEU A 631 25.36 -10.62 38.90
CA LEU A 631 24.85 -10.63 40.26
C LEU A 631 23.96 -9.41 40.59
N THR A 632 23.85 -8.45 39.67
CA THR A 632 23.06 -7.23 39.84
C THR A 632 22.06 -7.05 38.70
N ASN A 633 20.88 -6.55 39.04
CA ASN A 633 19.89 -6.09 38.06
C ASN A 633 19.95 -4.57 37.83
N ASP A 634 20.74 -3.85 38.63
CA ASP A 634 20.91 -2.40 38.48
C ASP A 634 21.85 -2.08 37.31
N ASN A 635 21.32 -1.37 36.31
CA ASN A 635 22.06 -1.00 35.10
C ASN A 635 23.19 0.00 35.38
N GLY A 636 23.08 0.82 36.43
CA GLY A 636 24.16 1.70 36.88
C GLY A 636 25.39 0.92 37.32
N ASN A 637 25.20 -0.10 38.17
CA ASN A 637 26.26 -1.00 38.60
C ASN A 637 26.83 -1.80 37.43
N LYS A 638 25.99 -2.33 36.52
CA LYS A 638 26.49 -3.04 35.32
C LYS A 638 27.38 -2.13 34.47
N ARG A 639 26.97 -0.86 34.27
CA ARG A 639 27.76 0.13 33.53
C ARG A 639 29.13 0.36 34.18
N LEU A 640 29.20 0.49 35.50
CA LEU A 640 30.47 0.65 36.23
C LEU A 640 31.38 -0.58 36.08
N ILE A 641 30.81 -1.78 36.22
CA ILE A 641 31.55 -3.04 36.14
C ILE A 641 32.09 -3.26 34.73
N TYR A 642 31.24 -3.19 33.69
CA TYR A 642 31.69 -3.35 32.30
C TYR A 642 32.66 -2.23 31.89
N GLY A 643 32.45 -1.00 32.36
CA GLY A 643 33.40 0.10 32.16
C GLY A 643 34.79 -0.23 32.72
N SER A 644 34.85 -0.81 33.91
CA SER A 644 36.11 -1.26 34.53
C SER A 644 36.78 -2.38 33.72
N ILE A 645 36.00 -3.33 33.18
CA ILE A 645 36.55 -4.40 32.31
C ILE A 645 37.11 -3.79 31.02
N ILE A 646 36.40 -2.86 30.39
CA ILE A 646 36.86 -2.19 29.17
C ILE A 646 38.15 -1.39 29.41
N GLU A 647 38.29 -0.79 30.61
CA GLU A 647 39.50 -0.05 31.00
C GLU A 647 40.70 -0.99 31.20
N TYR A 648 40.53 -2.06 31.97
CA TYR A 648 41.63 -2.96 32.37
C TYR A 648 41.93 -4.05 31.33
N TYR A 649 40.93 -4.44 30.54
CA TYR A 649 40.98 -5.50 29.55
C TYR A 649 40.40 -5.01 28.21
N PRO A 650 41.06 -4.04 27.53
CA PRO A 650 40.49 -3.33 26.38
C PRO A 650 40.19 -4.18 25.14
N ASN A 651 40.68 -5.42 25.10
CA ASN A 651 40.46 -6.38 24.02
C ASN A 651 39.28 -7.35 24.28
N ASP A 652 38.60 -7.23 25.42
CA ASP A 652 37.45 -8.08 25.73
C ASP A 652 36.16 -7.57 25.06
N TRP A 653 35.83 -8.17 23.91
CA TRP A 653 34.64 -7.80 23.14
C TRP A 653 33.33 -8.03 23.92
N ARG A 654 33.34 -8.99 24.86
CA ARG A 654 32.18 -9.35 25.68
C ARG A 654 31.73 -8.18 26.54
N ALA A 655 32.67 -7.50 27.22
CA ALA A 655 32.35 -6.33 28.03
C ALA A 655 31.85 -5.16 27.18
N VAL A 656 32.41 -4.97 25.98
CA VAL A 656 31.94 -3.92 25.05
C VAL A 656 30.50 -4.21 24.58
N ASN A 657 30.19 -5.46 24.19
CA ASN A 657 28.84 -5.88 23.83
C ASN A 657 27.86 -5.73 25.00
N ASN A 658 28.23 -6.22 26.18
CA ASN A 658 27.34 -6.21 27.35
C ASN A 658 27.12 -4.79 27.88
N ALA A 659 28.13 -3.91 27.80
CA ALA A 659 27.96 -2.48 28.03
C ALA A 659 26.96 -1.89 27.03
N ALA A 660 27.04 -2.25 25.74
CA ALA A 660 26.07 -1.79 24.76
C ALA A 660 24.65 -2.27 25.05
N ALA A 661 24.48 -3.52 25.49
CA ALA A 661 23.18 -4.04 25.93
C ALA A 661 22.61 -3.24 27.12
N VAL A 662 23.45 -2.83 28.08
CA VAL A 662 23.03 -1.91 29.15
C VAL A 662 22.57 -0.57 28.57
N GLU A 663 23.31 0.00 27.63
CA GLU A 663 22.93 1.28 27.02
C GLU A 663 21.66 1.19 26.17
N LEU A 664 21.42 0.07 25.48
CA LEU A 664 20.16 -0.18 24.77
C LEU A 664 18.97 -0.25 25.75
N ALA A 665 19.14 -0.99 26.85
CA ALA A 665 18.10 -1.10 27.87
C ALA A 665 17.75 0.25 28.52
N GLU A 666 18.70 1.18 28.56
CA GLU A 666 18.52 2.55 29.09
C GLU A 666 18.10 3.56 28.01
N GLY A 667 17.98 3.15 26.74
CA GLY A 667 17.63 4.02 25.62
C GLY A 667 18.74 4.98 25.16
N ASN A 668 19.99 4.77 25.59
CA ASN A 668 21.15 5.57 25.22
C ASN A 668 21.71 5.16 23.84
N LEU A 669 20.90 5.32 22.79
CA LEU A 669 21.12 4.77 21.45
C LEU A 669 22.46 5.19 20.81
N GLU A 670 22.90 6.44 21.01
CA GLU A 670 24.17 6.93 20.47
C GLU A 670 25.38 6.22 21.08
N ILE A 671 25.36 5.97 22.40
CA ILE A 671 26.44 5.28 23.11
C ILE A 671 26.40 3.79 22.74
N ALA A 672 25.21 3.19 22.72
CA ALA A 672 25.02 1.80 22.30
C ALA A 672 25.60 1.56 20.90
N LYS A 673 25.31 2.43 19.92
CA LYS A 673 25.84 2.32 18.55
C LYS A 673 27.36 2.32 18.51
N ALA A 674 28.00 3.23 19.25
CA ALA A 674 29.46 3.33 19.29
C ALA A 674 30.08 2.05 19.88
N LEU A 675 29.50 1.53 20.97
CA LEU A 675 29.95 0.29 21.60
C LEU A 675 29.72 -0.92 20.70
N LEU A 676 28.55 -1.06 20.06
CA LEU A 676 28.25 -2.16 19.15
C LEU A 676 29.15 -2.17 17.92
N THR A 677 29.44 -1.00 17.35
CA THR A 677 30.36 -0.87 16.22
C THR A 677 31.75 -1.35 16.63
N LYS A 678 32.24 -0.92 17.79
CA LYS A 678 33.52 -1.39 18.35
C LYS A 678 33.51 -2.89 18.63
N ALA A 679 32.45 -3.43 19.24
CA ALA A 679 32.33 -4.85 19.54
C ALA A 679 32.33 -5.70 18.25
N LEU A 680 31.68 -5.21 17.19
CA LEU A 680 31.64 -5.87 15.88
C LEU A 680 33.01 -5.89 15.21
N GLU A 681 33.78 -4.82 15.30
CA GLU A 681 35.17 -4.78 14.82
C GLU A 681 36.08 -5.75 15.59
N MET A 682 35.81 -5.95 16.89
CA MET A 682 36.57 -6.89 17.73
C MET A 682 36.20 -8.35 17.49
N ASN A 683 34.92 -8.64 17.24
CA ASN A 683 34.43 -9.99 16.95
C ASN A 683 33.19 -9.99 16.04
N GLU A 684 33.41 -10.09 14.73
CA GLU A 684 32.33 -10.15 13.74
C GLU A 684 31.50 -11.44 13.78
N ASN A 685 31.97 -12.48 14.47
CA ASN A 685 31.35 -13.81 14.55
C ASN A 685 30.64 -14.06 15.89
N SER A 686 30.36 -13.00 16.67
CA SER A 686 29.49 -13.07 17.86
C SER A 686 28.03 -12.88 17.47
N PHE A 687 27.17 -13.84 17.80
CA PHE A 687 25.73 -13.66 17.59
C PHE A 687 25.17 -12.57 18.53
N GLU A 688 25.72 -12.40 19.72
CA GLU A 688 25.28 -11.42 20.71
C GLU A 688 25.42 -9.98 20.18
N VAL A 689 26.55 -9.69 19.54
CA VAL A 689 26.80 -8.38 18.92
C VAL A 689 25.80 -8.13 17.78
N HIS A 690 25.55 -9.12 16.92
CA HIS A 690 24.58 -8.99 15.83
C HIS A 690 23.13 -8.87 16.34
N ASN A 691 22.74 -9.59 17.39
CA ASN A 691 21.44 -9.45 18.04
C ASN A 691 21.25 -8.02 18.55
N ASN A 692 22.20 -7.52 19.33
CA ASN A 692 22.10 -6.19 19.92
C ASN A 692 22.17 -5.07 18.86
N MET A 693 22.89 -5.30 17.76
CA MET A 693 22.82 -4.41 16.59
C MET A 693 21.43 -4.42 15.93
N GLY A 694 20.77 -5.58 15.88
CA GLY A 694 19.38 -5.68 15.44
C GLY A 694 18.44 -4.88 16.33
N ALA A 695 18.62 -4.93 17.66
CA ALA A 695 17.83 -4.17 18.61
C ALA A 695 18.03 -2.66 18.46
N TYR A 696 19.29 -2.22 18.28
CA TYR A 696 19.58 -0.83 17.93
C TYR A 696 18.83 -0.37 16.67
N TYR A 697 18.82 -1.19 15.62
CA TYR A 697 18.14 -0.84 14.38
C TYR A 697 16.61 -0.83 14.51
N MET A 698 16.02 -1.71 15.33
CA MET A 698 14.60 -1.66 15.66
C MET A 698 14.24 -0.36 16.35
N MET A 699 14.94 -0.02 17.43
CA MET A 699 14.73 1.21 18.21
C MET A 699 14.96 2.51 17.41
N THR A 700 15.65 2.43 16.26
CA THR A 700 15.88 3.57 15.36
C THR A 700 15.02 3.55 14.10
N GLY A 701 14.12 2.57 13.96
CA GLY A 701 13.19 2.45 12.84
C GLY A 701 13.78 1.90 11.53
N ASP A 702 15.02 1.39 11.54
CA ASP A 702 15.64 0.74 10.38
C ASP A 702 15.35 -0.77 10.40
N TYR A 703 14.10 -1.12 10.13
CA TYR A 703 13.62 -2.51 10.19
C TYR A 703 14.33 -3.44 9.18
N LEU A 704 14.83 -2.89 8.07
CA LEU A 704 15.58 -3.66 7.08
C LEU A 704 16.97 -4.05 7.60
N SER A 705 17.68 -3.12 8.24
CA SER A 705 18.96 -3.43 8.89
C SER A 705 18.77 -4.31 10.12
N ALA A 706 17.71 -4.10 10.89
CA ALA A 706 17.35 -4.96 12.01
C ALA A 706 17.17 -6.42 11.58
N GLU A 707 16.36 -6.68 10.54
CA GLU A 707 16.15 -8.05 10.02
C GLU A 707 17.48 -8.70 9.60
N LYS A 708 18.35 -7.95 8.90
CA LYS A 708 19.67 -8.46 8.48
C LYS A 708 20.55 -8.84 9.66
N SER A 709 20.61 -7.98 10.67
CA SER A 709 21.37 -8.21 11.89
C SER A 709 20.88 -9.44 12.65
N TYR A 710 19.57 -9.57 12.86
CA TYR A 710 19.00 -10.75 13.50
C TYR A 710 19.17 -12.04 12.68
N ILE A 711 19.00 -12.00 11.36
CA ILE A 711 19.29 -13.18 10.51
C ILE A 711 20.78 -13.58 10.63
N LYS A 712 21.69 -12.60 10.70
CA LYS A 712 23.12 -12.87 10.89
C LYS A 712 23.39 -13.48 12.28
N ALA A 713 22.79 -12.97 13.34
CA ALA A 713 22.87 -13.56 14.68
C ALA A 713 22.33 -15.00 14.71
N GLN A 714 21.19 -15.25 14.07
CA GLN A 714 20.61 -16.59 13.95
C GLN A 714 21.55 -17.56 13.21
N SER A 715 22.22 -17.10 12.14
CA SER A 715 23.21 -17.91 11.41
C SER A 715 24.46 -18.26 12.24
N LEU A 716 24.72 -17.49 13.30
CA LEU A 716 25.81 -17.69 14.25
C LEU A 716 25.38 -18.47 15.50
N GLY A 717 24.11 -18.90 15.58
CA GLY A 717 23.57 -19.74 16.66
C GLY A 717 22.67 -19.04 17.67
N GLY A 718 22.36 -17.75 17.49
CA GLY A 718 21.40 -17.02 18.33
C GLY A 718 19.95 -17.46 18.11
N ASP A 719 19.11 -17.42 19.15
CA ASP A 719 17.66 -17.60 19.03
C ASP A 719 16.96 -16.25 18.83
N GLU A 720 16.80 -15.89 17.57
CA GLU A 720 16.32 -14.55 17.16
C GLU A 720 14.84 -14.53 16.79
N ASN A 721 14.09 -15.62 17.05
CA ASN A 721 12.71 -15.73 16.59
C ASN A 721 11.82 -14.62 17.18
N TYR A 722 11.99 -14.31 18.46
CA TYR A 722 11.19 -13.29 19.12
C TYR A 722 11.44 -11.89 18.50
N ASN A 723 12.72 -11.51 18.39
CA ASN A 723 13.14 -10.23 17.82
C ASN A 723 12.74 -10.08 16.34
N LEU A 724 12.92 -11.13 15.53
CA LEU A 724 12.42 -11.18 14.15
C LEU A 724 10.90 -11.09 14.11
N GLY A 725 10.20 -11.61 15.11
CA GLY A 725 8.75 -11.47 15.25
C GLY A 725 8.32 -10.00 15.27
N ILE A 726 8.94 -9.19 16.14
CA ILE A 726 8.67 -7.75 16.25
C ILE A 726 8.98 -7.04 14.93
N VAL A 727 10.13 -7.34 14.30
CA VAL A 727 10.50 -6.78 12.98
C VAL A 727 9.41 -7.03 11.94
N ASN A 728 8.81 -8.23 11.92
CA ASN A 728 7.79 -8.57 10.92
C ASN A 728 6.43 -7.92 11.24
N ILE A 729 6.15 -7.54 12.49
CA ILE A 729 5.03 -6.64 12.82
C ILE A 729 5.28 -5.28 12.16
N ALA A 730 6.43 -4.66 12.43
CA ALA A 730 6.79 -3.34 11.90
C ALA A 730 6.89 -3.29 10.37
N LYS A 731 7.14 -4.43 9.70
CA LYS A 731 7.16 -4.54 8.23
C LYS A 731 5.79 -4.88 7.60
N GLY A 732 4.76 -5.16 8.40
CA GLY A 732 3.44 -5.54 7.88
C GLY A 732 3.30 -7.02 7.46
N ASP A 733 4.26 -7.88 7.79
CA ASP A 733 4.20 -9.34 7.56
C ASP A 733 3.67 -10.07 8.80
N TYR A 734 2.40 -9.83 9.11
CA TYR A 734 1.75 -10.30 10.33
C TYR A 734 1.68 -11.84 10.44
N ALA A 735 1.54 -12.53 9.30
CA ALA A 735 1.54 -13.99 9.28
C ALA A 735 2.88 -14.57 9.71
N LYS A 736 3.99 -14.00 9.22
CA LYS A 736 5.34 -14.39 9.64
C LYS A 736 5.62 -13.97 11.07
N ALA A 737 5.16 -12.79 11.50
CA ALA A 737 5.29 -12.33 12.89
C ALA A 737 4.62 -13.31 13.88
N GLU A 738 3.36 -13.70 13.65
CA GLU A 738 2.64 -14.65 14.50
C GLU A 738 3.37 -16.01 14.58
N MET A 739 3.88 -16.50 13.43
CA MET A 739 4.63 -17.75 13.38
C MET A 739 5.92 -17.69 14.22
N LEU A 740 6.67 -16.59 14.12
CA LEU A 740 7.94 -16.40 14.84
C LEU A 740 7.72 -16.23 16.34
N LEU A 741 6.65 -15.53 16.74
CA LEU A 741 6.31 -15.26 18.14
C LEU A 741 5.58 -16.43 18.83
N LYS A 742 5.39 -17.58 18.16
CA LYS A 742 4.61 -18.71 18.68
C LYS A 742 5.02 -19.17 20.08
N ALA A 743 6.33 -19.13 20.38
CA ALA A 743 6.91 -19.61 21.64
C ALA A 743 6.74 -18.62 22.81
N ALA A 744 6.42 -17.35 22.52
CA ALA A 744 6.15 -16.36 23.56
C ALA A 744 4.81 -16.67 24.25
N ASN A 745 4.77 -16.62 25.57
CA ASN A 745 3.58 -16.90 26.36
C ASN A 745 3.13 -15.63 27.06
N CYS A 746 1.83 -15.32 26.98
CA CYS A 746 1.25 -14.11 27.61
C CYS A 746 2.00 -12.84 27.24
N ASP A 747 2.30 -12.71 25.94
CA ASP A 747 3.15 -11.68 25.38
C ASP A 747 2.34 -10.70 24.53
N PHE A 748 2.61 -9.41 24.73
CA PHE A 748 1.89 -8.34 24.06
C PHE A 748 2.08 -8.37 22.54
N ASN A 749 3.33 -8.45 22.06
CA ASN A 749 3.65 -8.43 20.63
C ASN A 749 3.10 -9.65 19.91
N LYS A 750 3.09 -10.83 20.56
CA LYS A 750 2.40 -12.00 20.04
C LYS A 750 0.90 -11.75 19.87
N GLY A 751 0.23 -11.21 20.88
CA GLY A 751 -1.19 -10.89 20.81
C GLY A 751 -1.49 -9.89 19.69
N LEU A 752 -0.63 -8.88 19.52
CA LEU A 752 -0.74 -7.89 18.46
C LEU A 752 -0.56 -8.53 17.08
N ALA A 753 0.46 -9.37 16.89
CA ALA A 753 0.67 -10.09 15.64
C ALA A 753 -0.55 -10.96 15.28
N GLN A 754 -1.14 -11.65 16.27
CA GLN A 754 -2.36 -12.43 16.08
C GLN A 754 -3.54 -11.55 15.66
N LEU A 755 -3.73 -10.40 16.32
CA LEU A 755 -4.82 -9.46 16.02
C LEU A 755 -4.69 -8.91 14.59
N LEU A 756 -3.49 -8.47 14.21
CA LEU A 756 -3.19 -7.93 12.88
C LEU A 756 -3.29 -8.98 11.77
N ASN A 757 -2.99 -10.24 12.07
CA ASN A 757 -3.19 -11.36 11.15
C ASN A 757 -4.66 -11.84 11.08
N GLY A 758 -5.57 -11.21 11.82
CA GLY A 758 -7.01 -11.57 11.86
C GLY A 758 -7.34 -12.76 12.77
N ASN A 759 -6.38 -13.29 13.54
CA ASN A 759 -6.58 -14.31 14.54
C ASN A 759 -7.11 -13.70 15.86
N ASN A 760 -8.33 -13.16 15.82
CA ASN A 760 -8.93 -12.45 16.96
C ASN A 760 -9.08 -13.33 18.21
N ALA A 761 -9.41 -14.62 18.06
CA ALA A 761 -9.54 -15.55 19.19
C ALA A 761 -8.20 -15.86 19.86
N GLY A 762 -7.14 -16.03 19.06
CA GLY A 762 -5.78 -16.17 19.57
C GLY A 762 -5.32 -14.92 20.31
N ALA A 763 -5.54 -13.75 19.69
CA ALA A 763 -5.20 -12.45 20.28
C ALA A 763 -5.90 -12.24 21.62
N GLU A 764 -7.22 -12.48 21.70
CA GLU A 764 -7.99 -12.36 22.94
C GLU A 764 -7.41 -13.23 24.06
N SER A 765 -7.10 -14.50 23.76
CA SER A 765 -6.52 -15.43 24.74
C SER A 765 -5.16 -14.96 25.23
N THR A 766 -4.28 -14.52 24.32
CA THR A 766 -2.94 -14.04 24.64
C THR A 766 -2.99 -12.76 25.48
N PHE A 767 -3.78 -11.76 25.06
CA PHE A 767 -3.90 -10.50 25.78
C PHE A 767 -4.53 -10.66 27.17
N LYS A 768 -5.49 -11.58 27.36
CA LYS A 768 -6.10 -11.82 28.68
C LYS A 768 -5.13 -12.37 29.73
N CYS A 769 -4.05 -13.05 29.31
CA CYS A 769 -3.04 -13.55 30.24
C CYS A 769 -1.78 -12.67 30.30
N ALA A 770 -1.58 -11.78 29.32
CA ALA A 770 -0.55 -10.76 29.34
C ALA A 770 -0.77 -9.74 30.48
N PRO A 771 0.26 -8.97 30.89
CA PRO A 771 0.12 -7.89 31.87
C PRO A 771 -1.04 -6.95 31.50
N GLN A 772 -1.96 -6.72 32.43
CA GLN A 772 -3.15 -5.91 32.22
C GLN A 772 -2.84 -4.42 32.44
N ASP A 773 -2.08 -3.84 31.51
CA ASP A 773 -1.84 -2.39 31.42
C ASP A 773 -2.83 -1.73 30.43
N ALA A 774 -2.79 -0.39 30.35
CA ALA A 774 -3.74 0.39 29.54
C ALA A 774 -3.76 -0.05 28.07
N GLU A 775 -2.60 -0.27 27.44
CA GLU A 775 -2.51 -0.62 26.02
C GLU A 775 -3.00 -2.06 25.77
N THR A 776 -2.68 -3.01 26.65
CA THR A 776 -3.16 -4.39 26.52
C THR A 776 -4.70 -4.44 26.58
N MET A 777 -5.28 -3.70 27.52
CA MET A 777 -6.74 -3.55 27.61
C MET A 777 -7.31 -2.83 26.37
N TYR A 778 -6.60 -1.85 25.81
CA TYR A 778 -7.01 -1.17 24.58
C TYR A 778 -7.05 -2.13 23.39
N LEU A 779 -6.04 -2.98 23.20
CA LEU A 779 -6.04 -3.99 22.15
C LEU A 779 -7.12 -5.07 22.36
N LEU A 780 -7.48 -5.38 23.61
CA LEU A 780 -8.67 -6.19 23.91
C LEU A 780 -9.97 -5.48 23.51
N ALA A 781 -10.06 -4.17 23.70
CA ALA A 781 -11.21 -3.40 23.23
C ALA A 781 -11.33 -3.40 21.69
N ILE A 782 -10.20 -3.23 20.98
CA ILE A 782 -10.12 -3.39 19.52
C ILE A 782 -10.53 -4.81 19.09
N THR A 783 -10.06 -5.83 19.80
CA THR A 783 -10.45 -7.23 19.55
C THR A 783 -11.96 -7.42 19.68
N GLY A 784 -12.57 -6.80 20.70
CA GLY A 784 -14.02 -6.74 20.88
C GLY A 784 -14.74 -6.02 19.73
N ALA A 785 -14.19 -4.89 19.26
CA ALA A 785 -14.74 -4.15 18.13
C ALA A 785 -14.72 -4.96 16.83
N ARG A 786 -13.58 -5.59 16.49
CA ARG A 786 -13.38 -6.43 15.29
C ARG A 786 -14.21 -7.70 15.28
N THR A 787 -14.62 -8.18 16.46
CA THR A 787 -15.49 -9.36 16.62
C THR A 787 -16.96 -9.02 16.84
N ASP A 788 -17.35 -7.74 16.70
CA ASP A 788 -18.69 -7.22 16.97
C ASP A 788 -19.21 -7.51 18.40
N ASN A 789 -18.29 -7.71 19.35
CA ASN A 789 -18.60 -7.90 20.76
C ASN A 789 -18.59 -6.56 21.52
N LYS A 790 -19.70 -5.80 21.39
CA LYS A 790 -19.88 -4.48 22.02
C LYS A 790 -19.63 -4.51 23.54
N SER A 791 -20.08 -5.55 24.24
CA SER A 791 -19.91 -5.64 25.71
C SER A 791 -18.44 -5.73 26.10
N MET A 792 -17.66 -6.57 25.41
CA MET A 792 -16.23 -6.72 25.65
C MET A 792 -15.47 -5.44 25.29
N MET A 793 -15.82 -4.84 24.15
CA MET A 793 -15.22 -3.58 23.69
C MET A 793 -15.39 -2.48 24.74
N LEU A 794 -16.61 -2.22 25.22
CA LEU A 794 -16.87 -1.16 26.18
C LEU A 794 -16.24 -1.42 27.55
N ASP A 795 -16.24 -2.67 28.01
CA ASP A 795 -15.64 -3.04 29.30
C ASP A 795 -14.13 -2.79 29.31
N TYR A 796 -13.41 -3.37 28.35
CA TYR A 796 -11.96 -3.20 28.27
C TYR A 796 -11.54 -1.78 27.89
N LEU A 797 -12.30 -1.07 27.05
CA LEU A 797 -12.03 0.34 26.76
C LEU A 797 -12.17 1.19 28.03
N GLY A 798 -13.22 0.96 28.83
CA GLY A 798 -13.41 1.66 30.09
C GLY A 798 -12.33 1.34 31.12
N GLN A 799 -11.82 0.10 31.17
CA GLN A 799 -10.69 -0.27 32.03
C GLN A 799 -9.38 0.36 31.53
N SER A 800 -9.14 0.36 30.22
CA SER A 800 -7.98 1.01 29.60
C SER A 800 -7.93 2.51 29.91
N ILE A 801 -9.05 3.23 29.75
CA ILE A 801 -9.15 4.67 30.06
C ILE A 801 -8.95 4.94 31.56
N LYS A 802 -9.38 4.04 32.44
CA LYS A 802 -9.12 4.17 33.89
C LYS A 802 -7.64 3.98 34.23
N ALA A 803 -6.94 3.11 33.49
CA ALA A 803 -5.51 2.90 33.66
C ALA A 803 -4.69 4.06 33.07
N ASP A 804 -5.10 4.59 31.91
CA ASP A 804 -4.55 5.81 31.32
C ASP A 804 -5.64 6.64 30.62
N ALA A 805 -5.94 7.81 31.18
CA ALA A 805 -6.96 8.72 30.66
C ALA A 805 -6.64 9.27 29.26
N ALA A 806 -5.38 9.23 28.81
CA ALA A 806 -5.01 9.67 27.46
C ALA A 806 -5.64 8.80 26.36
N VAL A 807 -5.89 7.51 26.65
CA VAL A 807 -6.49 6.54 25.72
C VAL A 807 -7.86 7.01 25.22
N ALA A 808 -8.62 7.75 26.02
CA ALA A 808 -9.92 8.28 25.62
C ALA A 808 -9.83 9.12 24.33
N LYS A 809 -8.78 9.95 24.20
CA LYS A 809 -8.58 10.78 22.99
C LYS A 809 -8.20 9.93 21.78
N VAL A 810 -7.42 8.87 22.00
CA VAL A 810 -7.03 7.93 20.95
C VAL A 810 -8.27 7.20 20.43
N ALA A 811 -9.06 6.60 21.32
CA ALA A 811 -10.28 5.89 20.99
C ALA A 811 -11.33 6.74 20.24
N ALA A 812 -11.40 8.04 20.54
CA ALA A 812 -12.33 8.96 19.88
C ALA A 812 -12.01 9.19 18.39
N LEU A 813 -10.76 8.97 17.98
CA LEU A 813 -10.27 9.22 16.63
C LEU A 813 -9.91 7.94 15.86
N ASP A 814 -9.65 6.85 16.58
CA ASP A 814 -9.27 5.54 16.07
C ASP A 814 -10.39 4.84 15.28
N ARG A 815 -10.11 4.59 14.00
CA ARG A 815 -11.05 3.99 13.05
C ARG A 815 -11.46 2.56 13.37
N GLU A 816 -10.76 1.87 14.27
CA GLU A 816 -11.21 0.58 14.83
C GLU A 816 -12.61 0.69 15.45
N PHE A 817 -12.97 1.88 15.96
CA PHE A 817 -14.27 2.12 16.60
C PHE A 817 -15.26 2.91 15.74
N ILE A 818 -14.99 3.10 14.44
CA ILE A 818 -15.81 3.98 13.57
C ILE A 818 -17.31 3.60 13.57
N LYS A 819 -17.62 2.30 13.67
CA LYS A 819 -18.99 1.75 13.77
C LYS A 819 -19.73 2.22 15.03
N TYR A 820 -18.99 2.57 16.09
CA TYR A 820 -19.49 2.90 17.43
C TYR A 820 -19.47 4.39 17.75
N TYR A 821 -18.95 5.27 16.89
CA TYR A 821 -18.85 6.70 17.17
C TYR A 821 -20.18 7.40 17.48
N ASN A 822 -21.27 6.90 16.91
CA ASN A 822 -22.62 7.40 17.17
C ASN A 822 -23.38 6.62 18.26
N ASP A 823 -22.73 5.62 18.87
CA ASP A 823 -23.30 4.81 19.95
C ASP A 823 -23.23 5.56 21.29
N PRO A 824 -24.36 5.77 22.00
CA PRO A 824 -24.37 6.52 23.26
C PRO A 824 -23.49 5.91 24.36
N ASP A 825 -23.37 4.58 24.41
CA ASP A 825 -22.57 3.92 25.46
C ASP A 825 -21.07 4.11 25.18
N PHE A 826 -20.67 4.04 23.91
CA PHE A 826 -19.29 4.35 23.51
C PHE A 826 -18.94 5.80 23.82
N GLN A 827 -19.82 6.74 23.46
CA GLN A 827 -19.63 8.16 23.79
C GLN A 827 -19.56 8.39 25.29
N ALA A 828 -20.35 7.66 26.10
CA ALA A 828 -20.30 7.77 27.55
C ALA A 828 -18.94 7.30 28.11
N VAL A 829 -18.40 6.18 27.61
CA VAL A 829 -17.10 5.63 28.02
C VAL A 829 -15.95 6.56 27.63
N VAL A 830 -15.92 7.02 26.38
CA VAL A 830 -14.85 7.89 25.85
C VAL A 830 -14.87 9.29 26.48
N ASN A 831 -16.02 9.78 26.94
CA ASN A 831 -16.14 11.06 27.62
C ASN A 831 -16.11 10.94 29.16
N MET A 832 -15.76 9.77 29.73
CA MET A 832 -15.56 9.63 31.17
C MET A 832 -14.43 10.56 31.62
N LYS A 833 -14.72 11.41 32.60
CA LYS A 833 -13.76 12.35 33.21
C LYS A 833 -13.02 11.72 34.37
#